data_AF-A0AB39KIX3-F1
#
_entry.id   AF-A0AB39KIX3-F1
#
_cell.length_a   1.000
_cell.length_b   1.000
_cell.length_c   1.000
_cell.angle_alpha   90.00
_cell.angle_beta   90.00
_cell.angle_gamma   90.00
#
_symmetry.space_group_name_H-M   'P 1'
#
loop_
_entity.id
_entity.type
_entity.pdbx_description
1 polymer ?
#
loop_
_entity_poly.entity_id
_entity_poly.type
_entity_poly.pdbx_seq_one_letter_code
_entity_poly.pdbx_strand_id
1 'polypeptide(L)'
;MSEYNPNHQNAADIPRVSLKQTLEKLFGNEQFNRAEHIQYIADLLTLHPTDQYLKELNLDLLDFDLQTNSVVARPAALVSSRKHTVSATPVTWYVNSIAQLAKSEENALTWNILVLKAAIYLIALPELKPDLFKQAHAEHFNTVKRLFQRFRTANKNLDTEKKYHNTEEYKRLWNVYLKDLTLSLEQFIQHLITLDTDELPEFDRNLLNDIRITFNYVLKNKAKIARASIDTQLQHQFLDEEQFIEESIEIKKGAKSKALNIETLIDEPINRQIVVNPTDVTPLAAHSETSQSYVLPLVAKHIQRKEHLLTSSSFFPNPSSVNHLLKRLHVDYSEHQNKSALILMLAFLTGNSVNEWLYIQSKRAKNLNNRQKLIHKNDQFFLSSKFNVFENRDFEYSKSLLNQTIYLDIPIPNLFIEDLRKMDSVSFEDIQQYLRKLRQELLIPKLSVVKVSSLLHHTVLAKTGNKQLADLITGIDTNQSSSVSYCHQNIPQLHAQYVDILKSLCADVANTYESCVPSLPDSIIHFGSRKAPKPQVITEIFAVLKFNIFSQAEDDLIAIYNHYNIWMWHTLLLFTAARPVAEFPGFLKNFNLKRQILMVSDKEVGGRNGFGRLIPLCSFLVEEIKKFLKFLEYFSTQIMMSHPALSDVIQQIEASKLPFLGIIQNDEWKPLSPSTVKDFHPELGLDHENWHRHTARAFLTHKFSEPEILALFGHELMQQEAAHPFSSLSLSQFSKIADVLEQMKTYFKITGVEAHVITQ
;
A
#
# COMPACT_ATOMS: atom_id res chain seq x y z
N MET A 1 0.01 -41.25 -61.39
CA MET A 1 1.41 -41.70 -61.52
C MET A 1 2.08 -41.51 -60.16
N SER A 2 2.59 -42.62 -59.62
CA SER A 2 3.65 -42.78 -58.61
C SER A 2 3.62 -42.00 -57.29
N GLU A 3 3.25 -42.73 -56.24
CA GLU A 3 3.92 -42.90 -54.94
C GLU A 3 4.81 -41.78 -54.38
N TYR A 4 4.45 -41.29 -53.19
CA TYR A 4 5.42 -40.85 -52.19
C TYR A 4 5.02 -41.44 -50.83
N ASN A 5 5.82 -42.39 -50.37
CA ASN A 5 5.67 -43.13 -49.12
C ASN A 5 6.56 -42.45 -48.07
N PRO A 6 6.03 -41.80 -47.01
CA PRO A 6 6.88 -41.25 -45.97
C PRO A 6 7.14 -42.33 -44.91
N ASN A 7 8.30 -42.97 -45.06
CA ASN A 7 9.19 -43.42 -44.00
C ASN A 7 8.58 -44.05 -42.74
N HIS A 8 8.74 -45.38 -42.67
CA HIS A 8 9.15 -46.06 -41.44
C HIS A 8 10.32 -45.29 -40.77
N GLN A 9 10.03 -44.47 -39.77
CA GLN A 9 11.01 -44.13 -38.74
C GLN A 9 11.05 -45.28 -37.75
N ASN A 10 12.20 -45.95 -37.68
CA ASN A 10 12.53 -46.88 -36.60
C ASN A 10 12.32 -46.19 -35.24
N ALA A 11 11.70 -46.88 -34.30
CA ALA A 11 11.43 -46.42 -32.93
C ALA A 11 12.69 -46.22 -32.06
N ALA A 12 13.87 -46.06 -32.66
CA ALA A 12 15.17 -46.06 -31.99
C ALA A 12 15.87 -44.69 -31.88
N ASP A 13 15.38 -43.64 -32.55
CA ASP A 13 16.01 -42.29 -32.53
C ASP A 13 15.08 -41.21 -31.92
N ILE A 14 14.47 -41.51 -30.77
CA ILE A 14 13.83 -40.47 -29.96
C ILE A 14 14.90 -39.95 -28.97
N PRO A 15 15.28 -38.66 -29.00
CA PRO A 15 16.25 -38.11 -28.06
C PRO A 15 15.72 -38.28 -26.63
N ARG A 16 16.43 -39.06 -25.82
CA ARG A 16 16.09 -39.32 -24.42
C ARG A 16 16.77 -38.30 -23.52
N VAL A 17 16.04 -37.79 -22.52
CA VAL A 17 16.53 -36.79 -21.56
C VAL A 17 17.12 -37.49 -20.33
N SER A 18 18.31 -37.10 -19.89
CA SER A 18 18.96 -37.68 -18.70
C SER A 18 18.12 -37.43 -17.43
N LEU A 19 17.80 -38.51 -16.70
CA LEU A 19 17.13 -38.43 -15.41
C LEU A 19 18.02 -37.71 -14.37
N LYS A 20 19.32 -38.01 -14.36
CA LYS A 20 20.29 -37.36 -13.49
C LYS A 20 20.29 -35.84 -13.68
N GLN A 21 20.40 -35.37 -14.92
CA GLN A 21 20.40 -33.93 -15.24
C GLN A 21 19.06 -33.27 -14.86
N THR A 22 17.95 -33.96 -15.10
CA THR A 22 16.61 -33.47 -14.72
C THR A 22 16.45 -33.33 -13.21
N LEU A 23 16.92 -34.31 -12.43
CA LEU A 23 16.90 -34.25 -10.97
C LEU A 23 17.85 -33.19 -10.43
N GLU A 24 19.04 -33.06 -11.02
CA GLU A 24 19.96 -31.98 -10.70
C GLU A 24 19.36 -30.59 -10.95
N LYS A 25 18.65 -30.42 -12.07
CA LYS A 25 17.89 -29.21 -12.41
C LYS A 25 16.75 -28.97 -11.43
N LEU A 26 16.00 -30.00 -11.04
CA LEU A 26 14.90 -29.92 -10.07
C LEU A 26 15.36 -29.39 -8.70
N PHE A 27 16.50 -29.87 -8.20
CA PHE A 27 17.09 -29.38 -6.94
C PHE A 27 17.69 -27.97 -7.09
N GLY A 28 18.13 -27.57 -8.29
CA GLY A 28 18.68 -26.24 -8.56
C GLY A 28 19.85 -25.90 -7.62
N ASN A 29 19.67 -24.87 -6.78
CA ASN A 29 20.68 -24.41 -5.81
C ASN A 29 20.59 -25.11 -4.44
N GLU A 30 19.67 -26.06 -4.25
CA GLU A 30 19.52 -26.81 -3.00
C GLU A 30 20.65 -27.84 -2.86
N GLN A 31 21.73 -27.50 -2.14
CA GLN A 31 22.91 -28.37 -1.98
C GLN A 31 22.82 -29.32 -0.78
N PHE A 32 21.86 -29.11 0.12
CA PHE A 32 21.77 -29.84 1.38
C PHE A 32 21.40 -31.31 1.15
N ASN A 33 22.35 -32.23 1.41
CA ASN A 33 22.26 -33.67 1.18
C ASN A 33 21.75 -34.05 -0.23
N ARG A 34 22.04 -33.22 -1.24
CA ARG A 34 21.46 -33.35 -2.59
C ARG A 34 21.71 -34.72 -3.22
N ALA A 35 22.94 -35.22 -3.16
CA ALA A 35 23.31 -36.51 -3.76
C ALA A 35 22.52 -37.69 -3.15
N GLU A 36 22.39 -37.71 -1.82
CA GLU A 36 21.62 -38.73 -1.08
C GLU A 36 20.14 -38.70 -1.48
N HIS A 37 19.54 -37.51 -1.61
CA HIS A 37 18.14 -37.37 -1.98
C HIS A 37 17.88 -37.68 -3.47
N ILE A 38 18.81 -37.35 -4.37
CA ILE A 38 18.74 -37.74 -5.79
C ILE A 38 18.79 -39.27 -5.91
N GLN A 39 19.72 -39.91 -5.21
CA GLN A 39 19.82 -41.37 -5.21
C GLN A 39 18.55 -42.03 -4.66
N TYR A 40 18.00 -41.48 -3.57
CA TYR A 40 16.75 -41.96 -2.99
C TYR A 40 15.56 -41.89 -3.97
N ILE A 41 15.46 -40.81 -4.76
CA ILE A 41 14.41 -40.68 -5.79
C ILE A 41 14.61 -41.73 -6.89
N ALA A 42 15.84 -41.94 -7.36
CA ALA A 42 16.14 -42.93 -8.39
C ALA A 42 15.79 -44.35 -7.92
N ASP A 43 16.22 -44.73 -6.71
CA ASP A 43 15.92 -46.03 -6.12
C ASP A 43 14.39 -46.22 -5.93
N LEU A 44 13.67 -45.17 -5.49
CA LEU A 44 12.20 -45.19 -5.35
C LEU A 44 11.48 -45.44 -6.68
N LEU A 45 11.87 -44.73 -7.74
CA LEU A 45 11.22 -44.84 -9.05
C LEU A 45 11.41 -46.22 -9.69
N THR A 46 12.57 -46.85 -9.45
CA THR A 46 12.90 -48.17 -10.01
C THR A 46 12.28 -49.31 -9.20
N LEU A 47 12.29 -49.23 -7.86
CA LEU A 47 11.84 -50.32 -7.00
C LEU A 47 10.31 -50.34 -6.75
N HIS A 48 9.61 -49.25 -7.05
CA HIS A 48 8.15 -49.16 -6.92
C HIS A 48 7.48 -48.84 -8.28
N PRO A 49 7.21 -49.87 -9.11
CA PRO A 49 6.56 -49.67 -10.39
C PRO A 49 5.13 -49.15 -10.17
N THR A 50 4.82 -48.02 -10.81
CA THR A 50 3.53 -47.32 -10.69
C THR A 50 2.84 -47.17 -12.03
N ASP A 51 3.24 -47.96 -13.03
CA ASP A 51 2.85 -47.80 -14.44
C ASP A 51 1.39 -48.19 -14.69
N GLN A 52 0.75 -48.84 -13.71
CA GLN A 52 -0.67 -49.14 -13.67
C GLN A 52 -1.55 -47.97 -13.19
N TYR A 53 -0.96 -46.88 -12.68
CA TYR A 53 -1.67 -45.74 -12.10
C TYR A 53 -1.49 -44.49 -12.96
N LEU A 54 -2.54 -43.67 -13.13
CA LEU A 54 -2.53 -42.47 -13.98
C LEU A 54 -1.91 -42.74 -15.36
N LYS A 55 -2.44 -43.75 -16.06
CA LYS A 55 -2.03 -44.12 -17.43
C LYS A 55 -1.85 -42.83 -18.27
N GLU A 56 -0.65 -42.65 -18.85
CA GLU A 56 -0.09 -41.43 -19.50
C GLU A 56 0.96 -40.65 -18.69
N LEU A 57 1.06 -40.87 -17.37
CA LEU A 57 2.14 -40.31 -16.52
C LEU A 57 3.39 -41.21 -16.54
N ASN A 58 3.97 -41.39 -17.72
CA ASN A 58 5.17 -42.21 -17.89
C ASN A 58 6.43 -41.38 -18.13
N LEU A 59 7.56 -41.91 -17.69
CA LEU A 59 8.89 -41.33 -17.89
C LEU A 59 9.64 -42.01 -19.04
N ASP A 60 8.94 -42.62 -20.00
CA ASP A 60 9.50 -43.43 -21.09
C ASP A 60 10.45 -42.66 -22.02
N LEU A 61 10.38 -41.32 -21.99
CA LEU A 61 11.24 -40.40 -22.73
C LEU A 61 12.51 -39.99 -21.96
N LEU A 62 12.66 -40.43 -20.71
CA LEU A 62 13.87 -40.20 -19.92
C LEU A 62 14.80 -41.42 -19.95
N ASP A 63 16.10 -41.15 -19.95
CA ASP A 63 17.14 -42.16 -19.76
C ASP A 63 17.46 -42.30 -18.26
N PHE A 64 17.33 -43.50 -17.73
CA PHE A 64 17.62 -43.81 -16.32
C PHE A 64 19.13 -44.03 -16.15
N ASP A 65 19.88 -42.93 -16.25
CA ASP A 65 21.35 -42.89 -16.24
C ASP A 65 21.99 -42.88 -14.83
N LEU A 66 21.25 -43.37 -13.82
CA LEU A 66 21.69 -43.52 -12.43
C LEU A 66 21.77 -45.00 -12.06
N GLN A 67 22.87 -45.41 -11.43
CA GLN A 67 22.97 -46.75 -10.86
C GLN A 67 22.00 -46.85 -9.66
N THR A 68 21.01 -47.73 -9.74
CA THR A 68 20.04 -47.95 -8.66
C THR A 68 20.49 -49.07 -7.73
N ASN A 69 20.27 -48.91 -6.44
CA ASN A 69 20.57 -49.94 -5.45
C ASN A 69 19.44 -50.99 -5.40
N SER A 70 19.78 -52.22 -4.98
CA SER A 70 18.78 -53.29 -4.75
C SER A 70 17.88 -53.04 -3.54
N VAL A 71 18.24 -52.07 -2.68
CA VAL A 71 17.49 -51.67 -1.48
C VAL A 71 17.45 -50.14 -1.41
N VAL A 72 16.25 -49.56 -1.22
CA VAL A 72 16.09 -48.10 -1.03
C VAL A 72 16.70 -47.67 0.30
N ALA A 73 17.86 -47.01 0.27
CA ALA A 73 18.46 -46.40 1.45
C ALA A 73 17.71 -45.10 1.80
N ARG A 74 17.04 -45.06 2.96
CA ARG A 74 16.27 -43.88 3.40
C ARG A 74 17.18 -42.78 3.94
N PRO A 75 17.09 -41.54 3.41
CA PRO A 75 17.81 -40.42 3.97
C PRO A 75 17.52 -40.18 5.45
N ALA A 76 18.52 -39.69 6.19
CA ALA A 76 18.35 -39.31 7.60
C ALA A 76 17.28 -38.23 7.78
N ALA A 77 16.51 -38.30 8.88
CA ALA A 77 15.49 -37.31 9.19
C ALA A 77 16.11 -35.92 9.43
N LEU A 78 15.60 -34.90 8.74
CA LEU A 78 16.12 -33.54 8.84
C LEU A 78 15.50 -32.75 10.00
N VAL A 79 16.31 -31.92 10.67
CA VAL A 79 15.86 -31.00 11.74
C VAL A 79 16.00 -29.55 11.26
N SER A 80 14.89 -28.80 11.27
CA SER A 80 14.88 -27.41 10.79
C SER A 80 15.66 -26.49 11.74
N SER A 81 16.46 -25.58 11.20
CA SER A 81 17.24 -24.61 11.99
C SER A 81 17.20 -23.22 11.35
N ARG A 82 17.71 -22.19 12.04
CA ARG A 82 17.85 -20.83 11.47
C ARG A 82 18.77 -20.79 10.24
N LYS A 83 19.72 -21.74 10.12
CA LYS A 83 20.62 -21.87 8.97
C LYS A 83 20.01 -22.68 7.81
N HIS A 84 19.08 -23.58 8.11
CA HIS A 84 18.41 -24.44 7.13
C HIS A 84 16.89 -24.37 7.30
N THR A 85 16.27 -23.41 6.60
CA THR A 85 14.82 -23.19 6.65
C THR A 85 14.10 -24.00 5.56
N VAL A 86 12.87 -24.41 5.87
CA VAL A 86 12.03 -25.18 4.93
C VAL A 86 11.75 -24.43 3.63
N SER A 87 11.58 -23.10 3.71
CA SER A 87 11.34 -22.25 2.55
C SER A 87 12.55 -22.09 1.64
N ALA A 88 13.77 -22.29 2.16
CA ALA A 88 15.00 -22.15 1.38
C ALA A 88 15.33 -23.41 0.56
N THR A 89 14.95 -24.60 1.04
CA THR A 89 15.21 -25.89 0.37
C THR A 89 13.95 -26.76 0.23
N PRO A 90 12.89 -26.25 -0.43
CA PRO A 90 11.58 -26.92 -0.49
C PRO A 90 11.61 -28.31 -1.14
N VAL A 91 12.50 -28.56 -2.12
CA VAL A 91 12.62 -29.86 -2.79
C VAL A 91 13.22 -30.90 -1.83
N THR A 92 14.35 -30.56 -1.19
CA THR A 92 14.98 -31.44 -0.19
C THR A 92 14.01 -31.81 0.93
N TRP A 93 13.26 -30.83 1.45
CA TRP A 93 12.30 -31.08 2.54
C TRP A 93 11.10 -31.93 2.12
N TYR A 94 10.67 -31.85 0.86
CA TYR A 94 9.62 -32.72 0.35
C TYR A 94 10.12 -34.17 0.23
N VAL A 95 11.26 -34.38 -0.41
CA VAL A 95 11.84 -35.72 -0.59
C VAL A 95 12.14 -36.37 0.76
N ASN A 96 12.67 -35.62 1.72
CA ASN A 96 12.88 -36.12 3.08
C ASN A 96 11.55 -36.53 3.76
N SER A 97 10.45 -35.82 3.52
CA SER A 97 9.14 -36.19 4.06
C SER A 97 8.62 -37.53 3.54
N ILE A 98 8.97 -37.91 2.31
CA ILE A 98 8.65 -39.23 1.73
C ILE A 98 9.45 -40.32 2.43
N ALA A 99 10.75 -40.08 2.66
CA ALA A 99 11.64 -41.02 3.35
C ALA A 99 11.18 -41.36 4.78
N GLN A 100 10.47 -40.44 5.43
CA GLN A 100 9.95 -40.63 6.79
C GLN A 100 8.53 -41.24 6.85
N LEU A 101 7.91 -41.60 5.73
CA LEU A 101 6.61 -42.26 5.75
C LEU A 101 6.70 -43.64 6.42
N ALA A 102 5.70 -43.96 7.25
CA ALA A 102 5.56 -45.27 7.87
C ALA A 102 5.19 -46.33 6.83
N LYS A 103 5.52 -47.60 7.10
CA LYS A 103 5.19 -48.71 6.19
C LYS A 103 3.69 -48.90 5.98
N SER A 104 2.85 -48.42 6.91
CA SER A 104 1.39 -48.44 6.81
C SER A 104 0.82 -47.47 5.76
N GLU A 105 1.59 -46.48 5.33
CA GLU A 105 1.14 -45.37 4.46
C GLU A 105 1.37 -45.65 2.97
N GLU A 106 1.02 -46.85 2.50
CA GLU A 106 1.31 -47.30 1.13
C GLU A 106 0.60 -46.45 0.05
N ASN A 107 -0.64 -46.02 0.31
CA ASN A 107 -1.37 -45.11 -0.57
C ASN A 107 -0.67 -43.75 -0.70
N ALA A 108 -0.24 -43.17 0.43
CA ALA A 108 0.48 -41.90 0.43
C ALA A 108 1.82 -42.03 -0.29
N LEU A 109 2.56 -43.11 -0.08
CA LEU A 109 3.82 -43.37 -0.79
C LEU A 109 3.61 -43.41 -2.31
N THR A 110 2.56 -44.12 -2.77
CA THR A 110 2.22 -44.23 -4.20
C THR A 110 1.94 -42.85 -4.81
N TRP A 111 1.11 -42.03 -4.16
CA TRP A 111 0.84 -40.65 -4.61
C TRP A 111 2.08 -39.76 -4.62
N ASN A 112 2.95 -39.87 -3.61
CA ASN A 112 4.19 -39.10 -3.58
C ASN A 112 5.13 -39.48 -4.76
N ILE A 113 5.14 -40.76 -5.16
CA ILE A 113 5.85 -41.23 -6.37
C ILE A 113 5.24 -40.63 -7.64
N LEU A 114 3.90 -40.61 -7.77
CA LEU A 114 3.20 -40.00 -8.91
C LEU A 114 3.49 -38.49 -8.99
N VAL A 115 3.53 -37.79 -7.85
CA VAL A 115 3.92 -36.37 -7.78
C VAL A 115 5.37 -36.15 -8.20
N LEU A 116 6.29 -37.04 -7.82
CA LEU A 116 7.68 -36.99 -8.30
C LEU A 116 7.76 -37.22 -9.81
N LYS A 117 7.04 -38.21 -10.36
CA LYS A 117 6.96 -38.44 -11.82
C LYS A 117 6.45 -37.20 -12.56
N ALA A 118 5.36 -36.58 -12.08
CA ALA A 118 4.82 -35.35 -12.66
C ALA A 118 5.82 -34.19 -12.60
N ALA A 119 6.53 -34.01 -11.48
CA ALA A 119 7.53 -32.97 -11.34
C ALA A 119 8.72 -33.18 -12.29
N ILE A 120 9.26 -34.40 -12.37
CA ILE A 120 10.38 -34.76 -13.26
C ILE A 120 9.98 -34.49 -14.71
N TYR A 121 8.80 -34.94 -15.12
CA TYR A 121 8.27 -34.69 -16.46
C TYR A 121 8.20 -33.19 -16.79
N LEU A 122 7.65 -32.38 -15.89
CA LEU A 122 7.52 -30.92 -16.11
C LEU A 122 8.87 -30.18 -16.15
N ILE A 123 9.88 -30.66 -15.43
CA ILE A 123 11.25 -30.10 -15.46
C ILE A 123 12.00 -30.53 -16.72
N ALA A 124 11.76 -31.75 -17.22
CA ALA A 124 12.31 -32.25 -18.48
C ALA A 124 11.60 -31.68 -19.72
N LEU A 125 10.38 -31.15 -19.58
CA LEU A 125 9.54 -30.66 -20.69
C LEU A 125 10.25 -29.66 -21.65
N PRO A 126 11.10 -28.72 -21.20
CA PRO A 126 11.86 -27.84 -22.09
C PRO A 126 12.82 -28.58 -23.02
N GLU A 127 13.39 -29.71 -22.57
CA GLU A 127 14.31 -30.53 -23.35
C GLU A 127 13.54 -31.54 -24.22
N LEU A 128 12.41 -32.06 -23.71
CA LEU A 128 11.52 -32.97 -24.46
C LEU A 128 10.78 -32.27 -25.60
N LYS A 129 10.39 -31.00 -25.42
CA LYS A 129 9.60 -30.20 -26.38
C LYS A 129 10.09 -28.76 -26.45
N PRO A 130 11.30 -28.51 -27.00
CA PRO A 130 11.91 -27.18 -27.04
C PRO A 130 11.07 -26.14 -27.81
N ASP A 131 10.27 -26.59 -28.80
CA ASP A 131 9.42 -25.70 -29.60
C ASP A 131 8.36 -24.95 -28.77
N LEU A 132 7.88 -25.52 -27.66
CA LEU A 132 6.90 -24.89 -26.78
C LEU A 132 7.46 -23.70 -26.00
N PHE A 133 8.79 -23.58 -25.88
CA PHE A 133 9.48 -22.58 -25.06
C PHE A 133 10.18 -21.51 -25.89
N LYS A 134 9.95 -21.47 -27.22
CA LYS A 134 10.46 -20.41 -28.12
C LYS A 134 9.68 -19.09 -28.02
N GLN A 135 8.45 -19.12 -27.52
CA GLN A 135 7.62 -17.94 -27.22
C GLN A 135 7.69 -17.63 -25.72
N ALA A 136 7.12 -16.50 -25.25
CA ALA A 136 7.17 -16.01 -23.86
C ALA A 136 6.55 -16.98 -22.81
N HIS A 137 7.17 -18.14 -22.62
CA HIS A 137 6.76 -19.21 -21.74
C HIS A 137 7.87 -19.49 -20.72
N ALA A 138 7.46 -19.76 -19.49
CA ALA A 138 8.36 -20.02 -18.37
C ALA A 138 8.39 -21.52 -18.02
N GLU A 139 9.50 -21.96 -17.42
CA GLU A 139 9.60 -23.30 -16.84
C GLU A 139 8.68 -23.48 -15.62
N HIS A 140 8.39 -24.74 -15.27
CA HIS A 140 7.38 -25.11 -14.26
C HIS A 140 7.87 -25.12 -12.81
N PHE A 141 9.06 -24.58 -12.51
CA PHE A 141 9.67 -24.63 -11.17
C PHE A 141 8.74 -24.18 -10.04
N ASN A 142 8.06 -23.04 -10.18
CA ASN A 142 7.17 -22.53 -9.14
C ASN A 142 5.92 -23.40 -8.95
N THR A 143 5.44 -24.01 -10.02
CA THR A 143 4.31 -24.96 -9.99
C THR A 143 4.72 -26.20 -9.18
N VAL A 144 5.88 -26.77 -9.50
CA VAL A 144 6.45 -27.94 -8.81
C VAL A 144 6.73 -27.65 -7.33
N LYS A 145 7.39 -26.53 -7.01
CA LYS A 145 7.67 -26.14 -5.61
C LYS A 145 6.40 -25.99 -4.78
N ARG A 146 5.34 -25.42 -5.37
CA ARG A 146 4.04 -25.29 -4.70
C ARG A 146 3.42 -26.66 -4.45
N LEU A 147 3.41 -27.55 -5.44
CA LEU A 147 2.90 -28.91 -5.30
C LEU A 147 3.64 -29.69 -4.19
N PHE A 148 4.98 -29.63 -4.20
CA PHE A 148 5.82 -30.25 -3.17
C PHE A 148 5.53 -29.68 -1.77
N GLN A 149 5.30 -28.37 -1.64
CA GLN A 149 4.92 -27.78 -0.36
C GLN A 149 3.56 -28.30 0.15
N ARG A 150 2.57 -28.49 -0.73
CA ARG A 150 1.26 -29.06 -0.37
C ARG A 150 1.41 -30.50 0.10
N PHE A 151 2.03 -31.37 -0.70
CA PHE A 151 2.19 -32.78 -0.36
C PHE A 151 3.12 -33.02 0.83
N ARG A 152 4.17 -32.20 1.02
CA ARG A 152 4.99 -32.25 2.25
C ARG A 152 4.15 -31.98 3.50
N THR A 153 3.29 -30.96 3.44
CA THR A 153 2.38 -30.65 4.56
C THR A 153 1.36 -31.76 4.75
N ALA A 154 0.86 -32.36 3.66
CA ALA A 154 -0.05 -33.50 3.71
C ALA A 154 0.59 -34.73 4.37
N ASN A 155 1.84 -35.08 4.01
CA ASN A 155 2.61 -36.17 4.63
C ASN A 155 2.80 -35.95 6.12
N LYS A 156 3.08 -34.71 6.53
CA LYS A 156 3.24 -34.34 7.94
C LYS A 156 1.96 -34.58 8.76
N ASN A 157 0.78 -34.47 8.14
CA ASN A 157 -0.51 -34.65 8.78
C ASN A 157 -0.99 -36.11 8.84
N LEU A 158 -0.19 -37.07 8.35
CA LEU A 158 -0.40 -38.50 8.57
C LEU A 158 0.08 -38.96 9.94
N ASP A 159 0.93 -38.17 10.62
CA ASP A 159 1.37 -38.43 11.99
C ASP A 159 0.18 -38.31 12.97
N THR A 160 -0.21 -39.44 13.57
CA THR A 160 -1.33 -39.51 14.51
C THR A 160 -1.00 -38.96 15.90
N GLU A 161 0.28 -38.78 16.23
CA GLU A 161 0.72 -38.29 17.55
C GLU A 161 0.68 -36.77 17.66
N LYS A 162 0.73 -36.05 16.53
CA LYS A 162 0.83 -34.57 16.49
C LYS A 162 -0.23 -33.95 15.59
N LYS A 163 -1.04 -33.06 16.18
CA LYS A 163 -1.99 -32.23 15.42
C LYS A 163 -1.31 -30.95 14.93
N TYR A 164 -1.43 -30.67 13.63
CA TYR A 164 -0.90 -29.48 12.98
C TYR A 164 -2.04 -28.56 12.50
N HIS A 165 -1.68 -27.41 11.95
CA HIS A 165 -2.65 -26.53 11.32
C HIS A 165 -3.19 -27.18 10.03
N ASN A 166 -4.50 -27.10 9.83
CA ASN A 166 -5.26 -27.68 8.72
C ASN A 166 -5.19 -29.21 8.60
N THR A 167 -5.02 -29.90 9.74
CA THR A 167 -4.93 -31.37 9.76
C THR A 167 -6.17 -32.04 9.14
N GLU A 168 -7.37 -31.54 9.39
CA GLU A 168 -8.59 -32.17 8.88
C GLU A 168 -8.74 -31.98 7.36
N GLU A 169 -8.35 -30.83 6.82
CA GLU A 169 -8.29 -30.55 5.38
C GLU A 169 -7.32 -31.51 4.67
N TYR A 170 -6.12 -31.68 5.21
CA TYR A 170 -5.12 -32.58 4.62
C TYR A 170 -5.48 -34.07 4.81
N LYS A 171 -6.23 -34.43 5.86
CA LYS A 171 -6.83 -35.78 5.96
C LYS A 171 -7.91 -36.00 4.90
N ARG A 172 -8.75 -34.99 4.63
CA ARG A 172 -9.73 -35.05 3.53
C ARG A 172 -9.03 -35.24 2.17
N LEU A 173 -7.89 -34.60 1.96
CA LEU A 173 -7.07 -34.82 0.76
C LEU A 173 -6.77 -36.32 0.53
N TRP A 174 -6.24 -37.01 1.54
CA TRP A 174 -5.90 -38.42 1.42
C TRP A 174 -7.12 -39.35 1.34
N ASN A 175 -8.12 -39.11 2.21
CA ASN A 175 -9.22 -40.05 2.40
C ASN A 175 -10.36 -39.90 1.38
N VAL A 176 -10.52 -38.70 0.82
CA VAL A 176 -11.64 -38.35 -0.06
C VAL A 176 -11.15 -38.09 -1.47
N TYR A 177 -10.18 -37.18 -1.65
CA TYR A 177 -9.81 -36.68 -2.97
C TYR A 177 -8.76 -37.54 -3.70
N LEU A 178 -7.91 -38.26 -2.95
CA LEU A 178 -6.81 -39.08 -3.49
C LEU A 178 -7.01 -40.59 -3.24
N LYS A 179 -8.26 -41.05 -3.20
CA LYS A 179 -8.59 -42.44 -2.82
C LYS A 179 -8.42 -43.44 -3.96
N ASP A 180 -8.77 -43.07 -5.19
CA ASP A 180 -8.78 -43.99 -6.33
C ASP A 180 -7.50 -43.85 -7.17
N LEU A 181 -6.60 -44.82 -7.02
CA LEU A 181 -5.33 -44.89 -7.75
C LEU A 181 -5.49 -45.45 -9.17
N THR A 182 -6.63 -46.06 -9.51
CA THR A 182 -6.82 -46.81 -10.78
C THR A 182 -7.22 -45.92 -11.97
N LEU A 183 -7.47 -44.64 -11.73
CA LEU A 183 -7.87 -43.67 -12.74
C LEU A 183 -6.75 -43.43 -13.77
N SER A 184 -7.12 -43.19 -15.04
CA SER A 184 -6.19 -42.59 -16.01
C SER A 184 -5.89 -41.12 -15.64
N LEU A 185 -4.83 -40.55 -16.23
CA LEU A 185 -4.49 -39.14 -15.97
C LEU A 185 -5.64 -38.18 -16.34
N GLU A 186 -6.29 -38.43 -17.47
CA GLU A 186 -7.48 -37.68 -17.91
C GLU A 186 -8.67 -37.85 -16.95
N GLN A 187 -8.97 -39.09 -16.55
CA GLN A 187 -10.05 -39.39 -15.60
C GLN A 187 -9.81 -38.73 -14.23
N PHE A 188 -8.57 -38.72 -13.76
CA PHE A 188 -8.20 -38.05 -12.52
C PHE A 188 -8.40 -36.53 -12.59
N ILE A 189 -7.99 -35.88 -13.69
CA ILE A 189 -8.24 -34.44 -13.86
C ILE A 189 -9.74 -34.15 -13.93
N GLN A 190 -10.52 -34.99 -14.63
CA GLN A 190 -11.96 -34.84 -14.68
C GLN A 190 -12.60 -35.01 -13.30
N HIS A 191 -12.14 -35.99 -12.51
CA HIS A 191 -12.57 -36.17 -11.13
C HIS A 191 -12.32 -34.90 -10.28
N LEU A 192 -11.13 -34.31 -10.38
CA LEU A 192 -10.81 -33.05 -9.69
C LEU A 192 -11.67 -31.86 -10.16
N ILE A 193 -12.08 -31.83 -11.43
CA ILE A 193 -13.00 -30.81 -11.96
C ILE A 193 -14.41 -31.02 -11.39
N THR A 194 -14.90 -32.26 -11.32
CA THR A 194 -16.24 -32.54 -10.78
C THR A 194 -16.36 -32.26 -9.28
N LEU A 195 -15.25 -32.29 -8.55
CA LEU A 195 -15.22 -31.92 -7.14
C LEU A 195 -15.30 -30.39 -6.94
N ASP A 196 -14.86 -29.60 -7.92
CA ASP A 196 -14.83 -28.13 -7.89
C ASP A 196 -16.24 -27.55 -8.06
N THR A 197 -17.08 -27.74 -7.04
CA THR A 197 -18.42 -27.15 -6.90
C THR A 197 -18.36 -25.92 -5.98
N ASP A 198 -19.30 -24.98 -6.16
CA ASP A 198 -19.35 -23.71 -5.40
C ASP A 198 -19.53 -23.89 -3.87
N GLU A 199 -19.76 -25.12 -3.39
CA GLU A 199 -19.95 -25.45 -1.97
C GLU A 199 -18.67 -25.85 -1.23
N LEU A 200 -17.51 -25.98 -1.90
CA LEU A 200 -16.25 -26.35 -1.24
C LEU A 200 -15.65 -25.20 -0.43
N PRO A 201 -15.09 -25.46 0.77
CA PRO A 201 -14.30 -24.47 1.52
C PRO A 201 -13.13 -23.91 0.68
N GLU A 202 -12.84 -22.63 0.83
CA GLU A 202 -11.82 -21.92 0.04
C GLU A 202 -10.45 -22.61 0.06
N PHE A 203 -10.06 -23.17 1.21
CA PHE A 203 -8.81 -23.92 1.35
C PHE A 203 -8.76 -25.18 0.47
N ASP A 204 -9.82 -25.99 0.50
CA ASP A 204 -9.92 -27.25 -0.25
C ASP A 204 -9.93 -26.95 -1.75
N ARG A 205 -10.68 -25.92 -2.18
CA ARG A 205 -10.68 -25.45 -3.57
C ARG A 205 -9.28 -25.02 -4.03
N ASN A 206 -8.56 -24.23 -3.23
CA ASN A 206 -7.20 -23.80 -3.56
C ASN A 206 -6.21 -24.96 -3.61
N LEU A 207 -6.34 -25.94 -2.71
CA LEU A 207 -5.52 -27.15 -2.66
C LEU A 207 -5.74 -28.02 -3.90
N LEU A 208 -7.00 -28.30 -4.26
CA LEU A 208 -7.36 -29.08 -5.44
C LEU A 208 -6.95 -28.38 -6.72
N ASN A 209 -7.05 -27.05 -6.77
CA ASN A 209 -6.58 -26.23 -7.90
C ASN A 209 -5.09 -26.37 -8.15
N ASP A 210 -4.25 -26.30 -7.09
CA ASP A 210 -2.80 -26.47 -7.23
C ASP A 210 -2.45 -27.86 -7.81
N ILE A 211 -3.18 -28.91 -7.42
CA ILE A 211 -2.99 -30.29 -7.93
C ILE A 211 -3.47 -30.37 -9.39
N ARG A 212 -4.72 -29.98 -9.66
CA ARG A 212 -5.34 -30.01 -10.98
C ARG A 212 -4.51 -29.30 -12.03
N ILE A 213 -4.06 -28.09 -11.72
CA ILE A 213 -3.25 -27.28 -12.64
C ILE A 213 -1.95 -28.02 -12.99
N THR A 214 -1.29 -28.62 -12.01
CA THR A 214 -0.01 -29.31 -12.23
C THR A 214 -0.17 -30.54 -13.13
N PHE A 215 -1.12 -31.42 -12.83
CA PHE A 215 -1.36 -32.62 -13.65
C PHE A 215 -1.93 -32.29 -15.03
N ASN A 216 -2.70 -31.21 -15.16
CA ASN A 216 -3.19 -30.74 -16.46
C ASN A 216 -2.06 -30.20 -17.36
N TYR A 217 -1.00 -29.61 -16.80
CA TYR A 217 0.19 -29.26 -17.58
C TYR A 217 0.89 -30.51 -18.15
N VAL A 218 0.95 -31.58 -17.36
CA VAL A 218 1.51 -32.87 -17.79
C VAL A 218 0.66 -33.45 -18.92
N LEU A 219 -0.65 -33.65 -18.68
CA LEU A 219 -1.58 -34.22 -19.65
C LEU A 219 -1.52 -33.48 -20.99
N LYS A 220 -1.67 -32.15 -20.95
CA LYS A 220 -1.75 -31.33 -22.16
C LYS A 220 -0.39 -31.01 -22.78
N ASN A 221 0.72 -31.45 -22.18
CA ASN A 221 2.06 -31.11 -22.64
C ASN A 221 2.24 -29.58 -22.82
N LYS A 222 1.76 -28.77 -21.87
CA LYS A 222 1.69 -27.31 -22.03
C LYS A 222 2.83 -26.59 -21.31
N ALA A 223 3.48 -25.67 -22.01
CA ALA A 223 4.36 -24.69 -21.37
C ALA A 223 3.53 -23.64 -20.60
N LYS A 224 4.07 -23.14 -19.49
CA LYS A 224 3.42 -22.09 -18.72
C LYS A 224 3.59 -20.76 -19.43
N ILE A 225 2.50 -20.05 -19.73
CA ILE A 225 2.60 -18.66 -20.21
C ILE A 225 3.35 -17.86 -19.14
N ALA A 226 4.45 -17.20 -19.51
CA ALA A 226 5.10 -16.24 -18.64
C ALA A 226 4.13 -15.06 -18.52
N ARG A 227 3.19 -15.14 -17.57
CA ARG A 227 2.48 -13.96 -17.11
C ARG A 227 3.58 -12.99 -16.71
N ALA A 228 3.67 -11.86 -17.41
CA ALA A 228 4.45 -10.74 -16.93
C ALA A 228 4.11 -10.63 -15.43
N SER A 229 5.13 -10.63 -14.59
CA SER A 229 4.94 -10.19 -13.20
C SER A 229 4.19 -8.89 -13.33
N ILE A 230 2.93 -8.87 -12.91
CA ILE A 230 2.22 -7.60 -12.88
C ILE A 230 3.01 -6.83 -11.83
N ASP A 231 3.73 -5.82 -12.29
CA ASP A 231 4.52 -4.89 -11.49
C ASP A 231 3.62 -4.08 -10.57
N THR A 232 2.33 -4.42 -10.50
CA THR A 232 1.34 -3.83 -9.63
C THR A 232 0.61 -4.90 -8.80
N GLN A 233 0.09 -4.47 -7.67
CA GLN A 233 -0.81 -5.20 -6.80
C GLN A 233 -2.11 -4.40 -6.72
N LEU A 234 -3.24 -5.05 -6.95
CA LEU A 234 -4.53 -4.44 -6.61
C LEU A 234 -4.72 -4.51 -5.10
N GLN A 235 -4.93 -3.35 -4.50
CA GLN A 235 -5.41 -3.21 -3.14
C GLN A 235 -6.90 -2.92 -3.21
N HIS A 236 -7.69 -3.72 -2.48
CA HIS A 236 -9.13 -3.60 -2.41
C HIS A 236 -9.53 -3.02 -1.06
N GLN A 237 -10.54 -2.16 -1.05
CA GLN A 237 -11.12 -1.60 0.16
C GLN A 237 -12.60 -1.31 -0.03
N PHE A 238 -13.37 -1.38 1.04
CA PHE A 238 -14.79 -1.03 1.01
C PHE A 238 -14.99 0.42 1.46
N LEU A 239 -15.73 1.19 0.67
CA LEU A 239 -16.05 2.59 0.94
C LEU A 239 -17.29 2.74 1.84
N ASP A 240 -18.07 1.68 2.02
CA ASP A 240 -19.26 1.59 2.85
C ASP A 240 -19.11 0.57 3.98
N GLU A 241 -19.99 0.66 4.99
CA GLU A 241 -19.92 -0.22 6.17
C GLU A 241 -20.50 -1.60 5.86
N GLU A 242 -21.40 -1.65 4.88
CA GLU A 242 -22.07 -2.83 4.38
C GLU A 242 -21.25 -3.61 3.33
N GLN A 243 -20.08 -3.07 2.95
CA GLN A 243 -19.13 -3.70 2.01
C GLN A 243 -19.70 -3.92 0.59
N PHE A 244 -20.61 -3.08 0.15
CA PHE A 244 -21.17 -3.12 -1.21
C PHE A 244 -20.38 -2.28 -2.22
N ILE A 245 -19.58 -1.32 -1.75
CA ILE A 245 -18.82 -0.41 -2.60
C ILE A 245 -17.35 -0.73 -2.44
N GLU A 246 -16.79 -1.45 -3.41
CA GLU A 246 -15.39 -1.82 -3.42
C GLU A 246 -14.59 -0.81 -4.25
N GLU A 247 -13.64 -0.13 -3.63
CA GLU A 247 -12.59 0.60 -4.34
C GLU A 247 -11.36 -0.31 -4.49
N SER A 248 -10.89 -0.43 -5.72
CA SER A 248 -9.63 -1.08 -6.04
C SER A 248 -8.63 -0.04 -6.55
N ILE A 249 -7.41 -0.12 -6.00
CA ILE A 249 -6.30 0.77 -6.31
C ILE A 249 -5.12 -0.08 -6.76
N GLU A 250 -4.57 0.25 -7.91
CA GLU A 250 -3.41 -0.43 -8.45
C GLU A 250 -2.11 0.17 -7.88
N ILE A 251 -1.30 -0.63 -7.18
CA ILE A 251 -0.08 -0.19 -6.50
C ILE A 251 1.15 -0.85 -7.10
N LYS A 252 2.11 -0.05 -7.59
CA LYS A 252 3.38 -0.57 -8.11
C LYS A 252 4.21 -1.33 -7.04
N LYS A 253 4.53 -2.59 -7.31
CA LYS A 253 5.48 -3.44 -6.60
C LYS A 253 6.92 -3.01 -6.92
N GLY A 254 7.77 -2.94 -5.89
CA GLY A 254 9.23 -2.95 -6.07
C GLY A 254 9.92 -1.63 -6.48
N ALA A 255 9.26 -0.47 -6.48
CA ALA A 255 9.99 0.79 -6.70
C ALA A 255 10.94 1.11 -5.52
N LYS A 256 11.99 1.90 -5.80
CA LYS A 256 13.09 2.26 -4.88
C LYS A 256 12.63 2.73 -3.48
N SER A 257 11.43 3.32 -3.36
CA SER A 257 10.82 3.66 -2.07
C SER A 257 9.30 3.44 -2.05
N LYS A 258 8.80 2.58 -1.15
CA LYS A 258 7.36 2.35 -0.90
C LYS A 258 6.64 3.66 -0.54
N ALA A 259 7.32 4.54 0.21
CA ALA A 259 6.76 5.82 0.64
C ALA A 259 6.53 6.78 -0.53
N LEU A 260 7.48 6.81 -1.49
CA LEU A 260 7.36 7.64 -2.68
C LEU A 260 6.20 7.16 -3.57
N ASN A 261 6.05 5.85 -3.78
CA ASN A 261 4.91 5.31 -4.54
C ASN A 261 3.56 5.71 -3.92
N ILE A 262 3.44 5.64 -2.59
CA ILE A 262 2.21 6.02 -1.90
C ILE A 262 1.94 7.52 -2.07
N GLU A 263 2.97 8.37 -1.97
CA GLU A 263 2.83 9.80 -2.20
C GLU A 263 2.42 10.12 -3.64
N THR A 264 3.07 9.51 -4.64
CA THR A 264 2.70 9.67 -6.05
C THR A 264 1.27 9.23 -6.31
N LEU A 265 0.81 8.10 -5.76
CA LEU A 265 -0.58 7.64 -5.91
C LEU A 265 -1.61 8.61 -5.31
N ILE A 266 -1.24 9.30 -4.24
CA ILE A 266 -2.11 10.29 -3.60
C ILE A 266 -2.12 11.58 -4.42
N ASP A 267 -0.97 11.96 -4.96
CA ASP A 267 -0.83 13.17 -5.75
C ASP A 267 -1.48 13.03 -7.14
N GLU A 268 -1.28 11.88 -7.77
CA GLU A 268 -1.77 11.47 -9.09
C GLU A 268 -2.58 10.18 -8.95
N PRO A 269 -3.90 10.26 -8.64
CA PRO A 269 -4.75 9.08 -8.51
C PRO A 269 -5.09 8.51 -9.89
N ILE A 270 -4.08 7.97 -10.58
CA ILE A 270 -4.22 7.24 -11.83
C ILE A 270 -4.55 5.80 -11.43
N ASN A 271 -5.74 5.30 -11.82
CA ASN A 271 -6.25 3.93 -11.58
C ASN A 271 -7.01 3.68 -10.25
N ARG A 272 -7.90 4.59 -9.85
CA ARG A 272 -8.98 4.22 -8.89
C ARG A 272 -10.15 3.62 -9.66
N GLN A 273 -10.51 2.38 -9.33
CA GLN A 273 -11.71 1.74 -9.85
C GLN A 273 -12.69 1.51 -8.71
N ILE A 274 -13.83 2.21 -8.76
CA ILE A 274 -14.96 1.95 -7.86
C ILE A 274 -15.83 0.92 -8.54
N VAL A 275 -15.91 -0.26 -7.95
CA VAL A 275 -16.74 -1.37 -8.38
C VAL A 275 -17.90 -1.49 -7.41
N VAL A 276 -19.10 -1.51 -7.95
CA VAL A 276 -20.31 -1.83 -7.21
C VAL A 276 -21.02 -2.92 -7.96
N ASN A 277 -21.38 -3.99 -7.27
CA ASN A 277 -22.26 -4.98 -7.84
C ASN A 277 -23.69 -4.38 -7.90
N PRO A 278 -24.24 -4.12 -9.11
CA PRO A 278 -25.53 -3.45 -9.23
C PRO A 278 -26.68 -4.27 -8.61
N THR A 279 -26.53 -5.59 -8.51
CA THR A 279 -27.54 -6.48 -7.93
C THR A 279 -27.74 -6.26 -6.43
N ASP A 280 -26.70 -5.79 -5.74
CA ASP A 280 -26.73 -5.54 -4.29
C ASP A 280 -27.51 -4.27 -3.97
N VAL A 281 -27.61 -3.36 -4.94
CA VAL A 281 -28.40 -2.12 -4.84
C VAL A 281 -29.86 -2.36 -5.21
N THR A 282 -30.11 -3.11 -6.29
CA THR A 282 -31.47 -3.49 -6.68
C THR A 282 -31.49 -4.79 -7.49
N PRO A 283 -32.39 -5.74 -7.17
CA PRO A 283 -32.58 -6.94 -7.97
C PRO A 283 -32.91 -6.66 -9.45
N LEU A 284 -33.51 -5.50 -9.74
CA LEU A 284 -33.86 -5.07 -11.10
C LEU A 284 -32.62 -4.80 -11.98
N ALA A 285 -31.46 -4.55 -11.37
CA ALA A 285 -30.22 -4.30 -12.10
C ALA A 285 -29.50 -5.59 -12.52
N ALA A 286 -29.94 -6.77 -12.07
CA ALA A 286 -29.37 -8.06 -12.47
C ALA A 286 -29.55 -8.36 -13.96
N HIS A 287 -30.56 -7.75 -14.60
CA HIS A 287 -30.99 -8.12 -15.95
C HIS A 287 -31.15 -6.92 -16.91
N SER A 288 -30.70 -5.71 -16.53
CA SER A 288 -30.87 -4.51 -17.36
C SER A 288 -29.66 -3.58 -17.31
N GLU A 289 -29.03 -3.40 -18.47
CA GLU A 289 -27.92 -2.45 -18.67
C GLU A 289 -28.35 -0.99 -18.37
N THR A 290 -29.60 -0.63 -18.68
CA THR A 290 -30.15 0.69 -18.39
C THR A 290 -30.28 0.94 -16.89
N SER A 291 -30.76 -0.05 -16.12
CA SER A 291 -30.82 0.02 -14.67
C SER A 291 -29.41 0.09 -14.06
N GLN A 292 -28.45 -0.70 -14.57
CA GLN A 292 -27.05 -0.63 -14.15
C GLN A 292 -26.45 0.76 -14.40
N SER A 293 -26.70 1.34 -15.57
CA SER A 293 -26.27 2.70 -15.93
C SER A 293 -26.88 3.79 -15.04
N TYR A 294 -28.10 3.59 -14.54
CA TYR A 294 -28.73 4.51 -13.59
C TYR A 294 -28.21 4.37 -12.15
N VAL A 295 -27.81 3.16 -11.75
CA VAL A 295 -27.29 2.88 -10.39
C VAL A 295 -25.90 3.47 -10.17
N LEU A 296 -25.02 3.45 -11.18
CA LEU A 296 -23.64 3.95 -11.06
C LEU A 296 -23.57 5.43 -10.57
N PRO A 297 -24.35 6.40 -11.11
CA PRO A 297 -24.42 7.75 -10.57
C PRO A 297 -24.94 7.84 -9.13
N LEU A 298 -25.80 6.92 -8.68
CA LEU A 298 -26.32 6.90 -7.31
C LEU A 298 -25.24 6.47 -6.30
N VAL A 299 -24.33 5.59 -6.71
CA VAL A 299 -23.15 5.20 -5.92
C VAL A 299 -22.25 6.40 -5.67
N ALA A 300 -21.92 7.17 -6.71
CA ALA A 300 -21.15 8.40 -6.56
C ALA A 300 -21.85 9.38 -5.59
N LYS A 301 -23.17 9.53 -5.70
CA LYS A 301 -23.99 10.34 -4.76
C LYS A 301 -24.06 9.76 -3.35
N HIS A 302 -23.89 8.45 -3.17
CA HIS A 302 -23.85 7.80 -1.87
C HIS A 302 -22.51 8.05 -1.18
N ILE A 303 -21.40 7.85 -1.91
CA ILE A 303 -20.04 8.19 -1.46
C ILE A 303 -19.99 9.67 -1.04
N GLN A 304 -20.51 10.56 -1.89
CA GLN A 304 -20.64 11.99 -1.58
C GLN A 304 -21.38 12.21 -0.25
N ARG A 305 -22.56 11.61 -0.05
CA ARG A 305 -23.32 11.79 1.20
C ARG A 305 -22.58 11.29 2.45
N LYS A 306 -21.73 10.27 2.32
CA LYS A 306 -20.93 9.74 3.43
C LYS A 306 -19.71 10.62 3.74
N GLU A 307 -19.10 11.20 2.72
CA GLU A 307 -17.90 12.03 2.84
C GLU A 307 -18.19 13.50 3.20
N HIS A 308 -19.41 13.97 2.96
CA HIS A 308 -19.84 15.30 3.39
C HIS A 308 -20.10 15.36 4.90
N LEU A 309 -19.51 16.36 5.55
CA LEU A 309 -19.80 16.77 6.92
C LEU A 309 -21.17 17.45 6.98
N LEU A 310 -22.24 16.66 6.89
CA LEU A 310 -23.61 17.14 7.02
C LEU A 310 -23.92 17.48 8.48
N THR A 311 -24.61 18.60 8.71
CA THR A 311 -25.04 19.06 10.04
C THR A 311 -26.00 18.08 10.73
N SER A 312 -26.66 17.22 9.95
CA SER A 312 -27.44 16.08 10.45
C SER A 312 -27.30 14.91 9.48
N SER A 313 -27.09 13.71 10.01
CA SER A 313 -26.97 12.48 9.23
C SER A 313 -27.72 11.37 9.93
N SER A 314 -28.56 10.64 9.19
CA SER A 314 -29.22 9.42 9.68
C SER A 314 -28.28 8.21 9.66
N PHE A 315 -27.07 8.35 9.12
CA PHE A 315 -26.10 7.27 9.02
C PHE A 315 -25.37 7.02 10.33
N PHE A 316 -25.11 8.06 11.11
CA PHE A 316 -24.40 7.94 12.39
C PHE A 316 -25.31 8.27 13.57
N PRO A 317 -25.13 7.61 14.73
CA PRO A 317 -25.84 8.00 15.94
C PRO A 317 -25.56 9.46 16.28
N ASN A 318 -26.55 10.14 16.85
CA ASN A 318 -26.36 11.52 17.32
C ASN A 318 -25.33 11.56 18.47
N PRO A 319 -24.72 12.73 18.75
CA PRO A 319 -23.68 12.86 19.78
C PRO A 319 -24.10 12.35 21.17
N SER A 320 -25.36 12.56 21.56
CA SER A 320 -25.91 12.08 22.83
C SER A 320 -25.94 10.56 22.88
N SER A 321 -26.40 9.88 21.81
CA SER A 321 -26.41 8.43 21.71
C SER A 321 -24.99 7.83 21.75
N VAL A 322 -24.02 8.48 21.11
CA VAL A 322 -22.61 8.07 21.16
C VAL A 322 -22.05 8.15 22.59
N ASN A 323 -22.34 9.25 23.30
CA ASN A 323 -21.97 9.41 24.72
C ASN A 323 -22.60 8.33 25.60
N HIS A 324 -23.92 8.11 25.47
CA HIS A 324 -24.63 7.09 26.25
C HIS A 324 -24.09 5.68 25.99
N LEU A 325 -23.75 5.36 24.74
CA LEU A 325 -23.12 4.09 24.39
C LEU A 325 -21.78 3.91 25.11
N LEU A 326 -20.87 4.88 25.01
CA LEU A 326 -19.56 4.78 25.65
C LEU A 326 -19.68 4.69 27.18
N LYS A 327 -20.58 5.48 27.77
CA LYS A 327 -20.86 5.43 29.22
C LYS A 327 -21.40 4.06 29.64
N ARG A 328 -22.35 3.50 28.89
CA ARG A 328 -22.91 2.16 29.17
C ARG A 328 -21.85 1.07 29.06
N LEU A 329 -21.01 1.11 28.02
CA LEU A 329 -19.89 0.19 27.85
C LEU A 329 -18.91 0.27 29.03
N HIS A 330 -18.59 1.48 29.49
CA HIS A 330 -17.71 1.68 30.63
C HIS A 330 -18.31 1.13 31.94
N VAL A 331 -19.59 1.41 32.22
CA VAL A 331 -20.30 0.89 33.40
C VAL A 331 -20.34 -0.64 33.40
N ASP A 332 -20.74 -1.24 32.29
CA ASP A 332 -20.85 -2.70 32.19
C ASP A 332 -19.47 -3.40 32.32
N TYR A 333 -18.40 -2.75 31.85
CA TYR A 333 -17.05 -3.23 32.09
C TYR A 333 -16.62 -3.05 33.56
N SER A 334 -16.70 -1.84 34.11
CA SER A 334 -16.17 -1.50 35.43
C SER A 334 -16.94 -2.14 36.58
N GLU A 335 -18.27 -2.21 36.50
CA GLU A 335 -19.14 -2.71 37.57
C GLU A 335 -19.51 -4.20 37.41
N HIS A 336 -19.63 -4.68 36.16
CA HIS A 336 -20.10 -6.04 35.88
C HIS A 336 -19.01 -6.95 35.29
N GLN A 337 -17.77 -6.46 35.17
CA GLN A 337 -16.63 -7.20 34.61
C GLN A 337 -16.94 -7.80 33.23
N ASN A 338 -17.77 -7.12 32.43
CA ASN A 338 -18.18 -7.61 31.13
C ASN A 338 -17.07 -7.41 30.09
N LYS A 339 -16.43 -8.50 29.69
CA LYS A 339 -15.35 -8.46 28.70
C LYS A 339 -15.82 -8.06 27.29
N SER A 340 -17.05 -8.41 26.90
CA SER A 340 -17.62 -7.97 25.61
C SER A 340 -17.76 -6.45 25.58
N ALA A 341 -18.11 -5.83 26.72
CA ALA A 341 -18.15 -4.38 26.86
C ALA A 341 -16.75 -3.76 26.73
N LEU A 342 -15.73 -4.35 27.37
CA LEU A 342 -14.34 -3.93 27.25
C LEU A 342 -13.82 -3.99 25.80
N ILE A 343 -14.11 -5.07 25.07
CA ILE A 343 -13.67 -5.21 23.66
C ILE A 343 -14.36 -4.19 22.76
N LEU A 344 -15.68 -3.98 22.92
CA LEU A 344 -16.40 -2.93 22.19
C LEU A 344 -15.89 -1.53 22.53
N MET A 345 -15.55 -1.28 23.81
CA MET A 345 -14.94 -0.04 24.25
C MET A 345 -13.56 0.18 23.63
N LEU A 346 -12.69 -0.83 23.60
CA LEU A 346 -11.39 -0.75 22.93
C LEU A 346 -11.53 -0.53 21.41
N ALA A 347 -12.47 -1.23 20.76
CA ALA A 347 -12.76 -1.03 19.34
C ALA A 347 -13.24 0.40 19.04
N PHE A 348 -14.12 0.94 19.89
CA PHE A 348 -14.53 2.35 19.82
C PHE A 348 -13.30 3.26 19.97
N LEU A 349 -12.58 3.13 21.08
CA LEU A 349 -11.54 4.09 21.51
C LEU A 349 -10.29 4.10 20.63
N THR A 350 -10.07 3.06 19.82
CA THR A 350 -8.90 3.02 18.94
C THR A 350 -9.21 3.01 17.46
N GLY A 351 -10.48 2.86 17.09
CA GLY A 351 -10.91 2.70 15.70
C GLY A 351 -10.57 1.34 15.07
N ASN A 352 -10.01 0.42 15.87
CA ASN A 352 -9.70 -0.94 15.44
C ASN A 352 -10.96 -1.81 15.37
N SER A 353 -10.92 -2.86 14.55
CA SER A 353 -12.03 -3.79 14.45
C SER A 353 -12.14 -4.64 15.71
N VAL A 354 -13.36 -5.07 16.04
CA VAL A 354 -13.60 -6.00 17.15
C VAL A 354 -12.82 -7.31 17.00
N ASN A 355 -12.64 -7.81 15.77
CA ASN A 355 -11.88 -9.03 15.50
C ASN A 355 -10.39 -8.89 15.88
N GLU A 356 -9.82 -7.70 15.67
CA GLU A 356 -8.44 -7.42 16.07
C GLU A 356 -8.30 -7.48 17.60
N TRP A 357 -9.25 -6.92 18.34
CA TRP A 357 -9.25 -6.95 19.81
C TRP A 357 -9.58 -8.33 20.40
N LEU A 358 -10.46 -9.11 19.74
CA LEU A 358 -10.70 -10.51 20.08
C LEU A 358 -9.42 -11.34 19.98
N TYR A 359 -8.56 -11.07 18.99
CA TYR A 359 -7.28 -11.76 18.83
C TYR A 359 -6.25 -11.39 19.92
N ILE A 360 -6.26 -10.14 20.41
CA ILE A 360 -5.34 -9.62 21.44
C ILE A 360 -5.61 -10.17 22.84
N GLN A 361 -6.75 -10.84 23.07
CA GLN A 361 -7.01 -11.61 24.29
C GLN A 361 -5.87 -12.59 24.61
N SER A 362 -5.20 -13.13 23.58
CA SER A 362 -4.01 -13.96 23.73
C SER A 362 -2.77 -13.14 24.09
N LYS A 363 -2.08 -13.52 25.17
CA LYS A 363 -0.79 -12.90 25.57
C LYS A 363 0.30 -12.97 24.49
N ARG A 364 0.19 -13.90 23.53
CA ARG A 364 1.14 -14.06 22.42
C ARG A 364 0.86 -13.09 21.27
N ALA A 365 -0.38 -12.63 21.15
CA ALA A 365 -0.79 -11.69 20.12
C ALA A 365 -0.33 -10.27 20.48
N LYS A 366 0.33 -9.61 19.52
CA LYS A 366 0.81 -8.23 19.65
C LYS A 366 0.40 -7.35 18.48
N ASN A 367 0.29 -7.91 17.28
CA ASN A 367 -0.15 -7.15 16.11
C ASN A 367 -1.67 -7.18 16.05
N LEU A 368 -2.29 -6.01 15.91
CA LEU A 368 -3.73 -5.90 15.63
C LEU A 368 -3.93 -6.04 14.13
N ASN A 369 -3.16 -5.28 13.34
CA ASN A 369 -3.15 -5.38 11.89
C ASN A 369 -1.73 -5.15 11.34
N ASN A 370 -1.62 -5.01 10.02
CA ASN A 370 -0.36 -4.78 9.31
C ASN A 370 0.40 -3.53 9.78
N ARG A 371 -0.28 -2.61 10.48
CA ARG A 371 0.21 -1.28 10.81
C ARG A 371 0.31 -1.01 12.30
N GLN A 372 -0.68 -1.48 13.05
CA GLN A 372 -0.85 -1.21 14.46
C GLN A 372 -0.51 -2.44 15.28
N LYS A 373 0.26 -2.20 16.34
CA LYS A 373 0.63 -3.24 17.31
C LYS A 373 0.60 -2.69 18.72
N LEU A 374 0.27 -3.58 19.64
CA LEU A 374 0.36 -3.32 21.06
C LEU A 374 1.82 -3.48 21.52
N ILE A 375 2.36 -2.43 22.10
CA ILE A 375 3.71 -2.41 22.69
C ILE A 375 3.62 -2.08 24.18
N HIS A 376 4.62 -2.54 24.93
CA HIS A 376 4.79 -2.22 26.34
C HIS A 376 6.16 -1.56 26.50
N LYS A 377 6.19 -0.31 26.99
CA LYS A 377 7.41 0.48 27.20
C LYS A 377 7.25 1.28 28.49
N ASN A 378 8.28 1.32 29.33
CA ASN A 378 8.27 2.09 30.58
C ASN A 378 7.03 1.83 31.45
N ASP A 379 6.69 0.55 31.63
CA ASP A 379 5.50 0.10 32.39
C ASP A 379 4.16 0.68 31.92
N GLN A 380 4.06 1.04 30.64
CA GLN A 380 2.85 1.55 30.00
C GLN A 380 2.60 0.84 28.67
N PHE A 381 1.33 0.46 28.43
CA PHE A 381 0.89 -0.05 27.13
C PHE A 381 0.59 1.09 26.15
N PHE A 382 0.99 0.89 24.89
CA PHE A 382 0.67 1.81 23.79
C PHE A 382 0.18 1.03 22.58
N LEU A 383 -0.78 1.62 21.87
CA LEU A 383 -1.08 1.29 20.49
C LEU A 383 -0.12 2.04 19.58
N SER A 384 0.86 1.32 19.04
CA SER A 384 1.87 1.87 18.15
C SER A 384 1.42 1.75 16.70
N SER A 385 1.21 2.88 16.05
CA SER A 385 0.80 3.00 14.65
C SER A 385 1.97 3.42 13.77
N LYS A 386 2.41 2.57 12.83
CA LYS A 386 3.48 2.90 11.87
C LYS A 386 2.92 3.57 10.61
N PHE A 387 3.43 4.73 10.19
CA PHE A 387 3.01 5.36 8.93
C PHE A 387 4.12 5.23 7.87
N ASN A 388 3.95 4.32 6.92
CA ASN A 388 5.00 4.01 5.94
C ASN A 388 5.27 5.16 4.96
N VAL A 389 4.29 6.02 4.67
CA VAL A 389 4.44 7.19 3.78
C VAL A 389 5.44 8.23 4.30
N PHE A 390 5.71 8.24 5.60
CA PHE A 390 6.66 9.17 6.23
C PHE A 390 8.09 8.66 6.20
N GLU A 391 8.29 7.42 5.75
CA GLU A 391 9.60 6.81 5.68
C GLU A 391 10.42 7.50 4.58
N ASN A 392 11.60 8.00 4.94
CA ASN A 392 12.55 8.57 4.00
C ASN A 392 13.90 7.92 4.27
N ARG A 393 14.23 6.88 3.48
CA ARG A 393 15.44 6.07 3.67
C ARG A 393 16.68 6.73 3.07
N ASP A 394 16.47 7.62 2.11
CA ASP A 394 17.53 8.13 1.24
C ASP A 394 18.01 9.53 1.66
N PHE A 395 17.47 10.11 2.73
CA PHE A 395 17.88 11.43 3.21
C PHE A 395 19.16 11.36 4.04
N GLU A 396 20.25 11.91 3.50
CA GLU A 396 21.62 11.87 4.05
C GLU A 396 21.71 12.48 5.46
N TYR A 397 20.87 13.48 5.77
CA TYR A 397 20.92 14.26 7.02
C TYR A 397 19.67 14.15 7.88
N SER A 398 19.33 12.93 8.33
CA SER A 398 18.08 12.66 9.04
C SER A 398 17.81 13.50 10.32
N LYS A 399 18.87 13.97 11.01
CA LYS A 399 18.76 14.86 12.18
C LYS A 399 18.37 16.29 11.84
N SER A 400 18.55 16.69 10.57
CA SER A 400 18.22 18.01 10.04
C SER A 400 16.74 18.12 9.63
N LEU A 401 15.98 17.04 9.75
CA LEU A 401 14.55 16.98 9.49
C LEU A 401 13.73 17.39 10.71
N LEU A 402 12.53 17.92 10.46
CA LEU A 402 11.63 18.40 11.50
C LEU A 402 11.07 17.25 12.35
N ASN A 403 10.54 16.21 11.71
CA ASN A 403 9.97 15.05 12.37
C ASN A 403 11.03 13.97 12.63
N GLN A 404 11.01 13.39 13.83
CA GLN A 404 12.01 12.40 14.27
C GLN A 404 11.45 10.97 14.33
N THR A 405 10.12 10.82 14.31
CA THR A 405 9.46 9.51 14.32
C THR A 405 8.34 9.42 13.31
N ILE A 406 8.14 8.21 12.78
CA ILE A 406 7.01 7.82 11.93
C ILE A 406 5.98 6.96 12.69
N TYR A 407 6.22 6.75 13.98
CA TYR A 407 5.34 6.01 14.88
C TYR A 407 4.55 7.00 15.71
N LEU A 408 3.23 6.81 15.73
CA LEU A 408 2.35 7.43 16.70
C LEU A 408 1.98 6.38 17.74
N ASP A 409 2.47 6.57 18.96
CA ASP A 409 2.21 5.69 20.10
C ASP A 409 1.10 6.35 20.95
N ILE A 410 -0.12 5.81 20.89
CA ILE A 410 -1.26 6.28 21.71
C ILE A 410 -1.32 5.42 22.98
N PRO A 411 -1.26 6.01 24.18
CA PRO A 411 -1.30 5.24 25.42
C PRO A 411 -2.65 4.54 25.56
N ILE A 412 -2.64 3.30 26.04
CA ILE A 412 -3.84 2.56 26.45
C ILE A 412 -3.70 2.24 27.93
N PRO A 413 -4.70 2.53 28.77
CA PRO A 413 -4.67 2.17 30.18
C PRO A 413 -4.28 0.71 30.41
N ASN A 414 -3.27 0.50 31.26
CA ASN A 414 -2.75 -0.84 31.55
C ASN A 414 -3.84 -1.79 32.03
N LEU A 415 -4.74 -1.27 32.87
CA LEU A 415 -5.91 -1.99 33.38
C LEU A 415 -6.71 -2.65 32.26
N PHE A 416 -6.99 -1.94 31.15
CA PHE A 416 -7.77 -2.49 30.05
C PHE A 416 -7.08 -3.67 29.37
N ILE A 417 -5.76 -3.57 29.16
CA ILE A 417 -4.99 -4.65 28.52
C ILE A 417 -4.81 -5.84 29.45
N GLU A 418 -4.59 -5.57 30.74
CA GLU A 418 -4.47 -6.62 31.75
C GLU A 418 -5.78 -7.39 31.90
N ASP A 419 -6.90 -6.70 32.03
CA ASP A 419 -8.22 -7.31 32.18
C ASP A 419 -8.64 -8.07 30.92
N LEU A 420 -8.37 -7.52 29.73
CA LEU A 420 -8.58 -8.22 28.47
C LEU A 420 -7.86 -9.58 28.41
N ARG A 421 -6.71 -9.69 29.08
CA ARG A 421 -5.88 -10.91 29.11
C ARG A 421 -6.14 -11.80 30.32
N LYS A 422 -6.75 -11.28 31.39
CA LYS A 422 -7.06 -12.02 32.63
C LYS A 422 -8.46 -12.63 32.61
N MET A 423 -9.46 -11.89 32.10
CA MET A 423 -10.85 -12.32 32.03
C MET A 423 -11.04 -13.47 31.03
N ASP A 424 -12.09 -14.27 31.23
CA ASP A 424 -12.45 -15.40 30.36
C ASP A 424 -12.60 -14.98 28.90
N SER A 425 -12.15 -15.82 27.96
CA SER A 425 -12.21 -15.48 26.53
C SER A 425 -13.66 -15.40 26.04
N VAL A 426 -13.98 -14.34 25.31
CA VAL A 426 -15.27 -14.20 24.62
C VAL A 426 -15.12 -14.47 23.13
N SER A 427 -16.18 -15.03 22.54
CA SER A 427 -16.32 -15.28 21.10
C SER A 427 -16.90 -14.07 20.36
N PHE A 428 -16.91 -14.13 19.04
CA PHE A 428 -17.53 -13.09 18.22
C PHE A 428 -19.06 -13.09 18.38
N GLU A 429 -19.66 -14.27 18.53
CA GLU A 429 -21.08 -14.47 18.78
C GLU A 429 -21.53 -13.78 20.08
N ASP A 430 -20.73 -13.89 21.14
CA ASP A 430 -21.00 -13.23 22.44
C ASP A 430 -21.07 -11.71 22.27
N ILE A 431 -20.14 -11.14 21.49
CA ILE A 431 -20.13 -9.70 21.20
C ILE A 431 -21.35 -9.30 20.38
N GLN A 432 -21.73 -10.09 19.37
CA GLN A 432 -22.92 -9.80 18.58
C GLN A 432 -24.19 -9.84 19.43
N GLN A 433 -24.33 -10.83 20.31
CA GLN A 433 -25.47 -10.94 21.20
C GLN A 433 -25.55 -9.75 22.17
N TYR A 434 -24.42 -9.39 22.77
CA TYR A 434 -24.34 -8.23 23.66
C TYR A 434 -24.65 -6.91 22.92
N LEU A 435 -24.15 -6.74 21.69
CA LEU A 435 -24.42 -5.55 20.88
C LEU A 435 -25.92 -5.45 20.49
N ARG A 436 -26.58 -6.58 20.19
CA ARG A 436 -28.04 -6.62 19.93
C ARG A 436 -28.83 -6.17 21.15
N LYS A 437 -28.43 -6.59 22.36
CA LYS A 437 -29.02 -6.13 23.62
C LYS A 437 -28.84 -4.62 23.80
N LEU A 438 -27.61 -4.11 23.66
CA LEU A 438 -27.32 -2.67 23.75
C LEU A 438 -28.12 -1.85 22.74
N ARG A 439 -28.27 -2.35 21.52
CA ARG A 439 -29.06 -1.70 20.46
C ARG A 439 -30.52 -1.50 20.89
N GLN A 440 -31.11 -2.50 21.55
CA GLN A 440 -32.50 -2.44 22.04
C GLN A 440 -32.63 -1.51 23.25
N GLU A 441 -31.70 -1.60 24.21
CA GLU A 441 -31.72 -0.80 25.43
C GLU A 441 -31.48 0.69 25.18
N LEU A 442 -30.52 1.03 24.31
CA LEU A 442 -30.12 2.41 24.04
C LEU A 442 -30.88 3.05 22.86
N LEU A 443 -31.76 2.29 22.21
CA LEU A 443 -32.55 2.72 21.04
C LEU A 443 -31.70 3.32 19.90
N ILE A 444 -30.47 2.80 19.70
CA ILE A 444 -29.56 3.28 18.67
C ILE A 444 -29.80 2.49 17.37
N PRO A 445 -30.40 3.08 16.32
CA PRO A 445 -30.65 2.36 15.08
C PRO A 445 -29.34 2.00 14.39
N LYS A 446 -29.31 0.84 13.72
CA LYS A 446 -28.18 0.36 12.89
C LYS A 446 -26.82 0.26 13.62
N LEU A 447 -26.80 0.09 14.94
CA LEU A 447 -25.57 -0.20 15.67
C LEU A 447 -25.04 -1.59 15.28
N SER A 448 -23.86 -1.63 14.67
CA SER A 448 -23.15 -2.84 14.23
C SER A 448 -21.70 -2.84 14.73
N VAL A 449 -21.02 -3.98 14.65
CA VAL A 449 -19.61 -4.11 15.04
C VAL A 449 -18.72 -3.14 14.24
N VAL A 450 -18.95 -3.05 12.94
CA VAL A 450 -18.26 -2.09 12.05
C VAL A 450 -18.55 -0.65 12.47
N LYS A 451 -19.81 -0.37 12.84
CA LYS A 451 -20.21 0.97 13.29
C LYS A 451 -19.44 1.40 14.52
N VAL A 452 -19.35 0.54 15.54
CA VAL A 452 -18.65 0.83 16.80
C VAL A 452 -17.21 1.27 16.54
N SER A 453 -16.48 0.56 15.67
CA SER A 453 -15.11 0.91 15.29
C SER A 453 -15.00 2.27 14.55
N SER A 454 -16.06 2.73 13.87
CA SER A 454 -16.05 4.03 13.17
C SER A 454 -16.43 5.24 14.05
N LEU A 455 -17.00 5.02 15.24
CA LEU A 455 -17.62 6.09 16.03
C LEU A 455 -16.62 7.14 16.51
N LEU A 456 -15.42 6.75 16.90
CA LEU A 456 -14.39 7.71 17.32
C LEU A 456 -13.99 8.61 16.15
N HIS A 457 -13.67 8.03 15.00
CA HIS A 457 -13.31 8.78 13.79
C HIS A 457 -14.37 9.82 13.45
N HIS A 458 -15.63 9.39 13.35
CA HIS A 458 -16.75 10.27 13.07
C HIS A 458 -16.91 11.36 14.14
N THR A 459 -16.75 11.01 15.42
CA THR A 459 -16.86 11.99 16.52
C THR A 459 -15.79 13.07 16.44
N VAL A 460 -14.53 12.67 16.19
CA VAL A 460 -13.41 13.61 16.03
C VAL A 460 -13.69 14.54 14.86
N LEU A 461 -14.07 13.98 13.70
CA LEU A 461 -14.34 14.73 12.49
C LEU A 461 -15.52 15.71 12.68
N ALA A 462 -16.62 15.27 13.27
CA ALA A 462 -17.80 16.10 13.51
C ALA A 462 -17.54 17.24 14.51
N LYS A 463 -16.72 17.00 15.55
CA LYS A 463 -16.42 18.02 16.57
C LYS A 463 -15.37 19.03 16.11
N THR A 464 -14.38 18.59 15.34
CA THR A 464 -13.19 19.41 15.05
C THR A 464 -13.13 19.89 13.59
N GLY A 465 -13.87 19.26 12.68
CA GLY A 465 -13.69 19.43 11.24
C GLY A 465 -12.32 18.94 10.73
N ASN A 466 -11.50 18.33 11.58
CA ASN A 466 -10.12 17.97 11.28
C ASN A 466 -10.02 16.49 10.89
N LYS A 467 -10.06 16.24 9.58
CA LYS A 467 -9.92 14.90 9.00
C LYS A 467 -8.56 14.28 9.30
N GLN A 468 -7.46 15.04 9.21
CA GLN A 468 -6.13 14.53 9.56
C GLN A 468 -6.10 14.03 11.01
N LEU A 469 -6.63 14.78 11.97
CA LEU A 469 -6.67 14.37 13.38
C LEU A 469 -7.44 13.06 13.57
N ALA A 470 -8.63 12.95 12.95
CA ALA A 470 -9.44 11.75 13.00
C ALA A 470 -8.68 10.54 12.44
N ASP A 471 -8.09 10.68 11.25
CA ASP A 471 -7.35 9.62 10.57
C ASP A 471 -6.10 9.18 11.36
N LEU A 472 -5.40 10.13 11.98
CA LEU A 472 -4.20 9.85 12.78
C LEU A 472 -4.53 9.06 14.04
N ILE A 473 -5.54 9.50 14.80
CA ILE A 473 -5.91 8.87 16.09
C ILE A 473 -6.44 7.45 15.87
N THR A 474 -7.23 7.22 14.81
CA THR A 474 -7.78 5.89 14.51
C THR A 474 -6.88 5.03 13.64
N GLY A 475 -5.71 5.54 13.24
CA GLY A 475 -4.72 4.77 12.47
C GLY A 475 -5.15 4.46 11.04
N ILE A 476 -5.95 5.32 10.39
CA ILE A 476 -6.33 5.20 8.96
C ILE A 476 -5.12 5.47 8.07
N ASP A 477 -4.93 4.65 7.03
CA ASP A 477 -3.76 4.68 6.14
C ASP A 477 -3.82 5.84 5.13
N THR A 478 -2.66 6.28 4.65
CA THR A 478 -2.56 7.28 3.58
C THR A 478 -3.15 6.81 2.26
N ASN A 479 -3.16 5.50 2.01
CA ASN A 479 -3.84 4.93 0.85
C ASN A 479 -5.36 5.21 0.89
N GLN A 480 -5.91 5.43 2.09
CA GLN A 480 -7.32 5.74 2.33
C GLN A 480 -7.57 7.24 2.49
N SER A 481 -6.57 8.00 2.95
CA SER A 481 -6.72 9.43 3.20
C SER A 481 -5.49 10.25 2.85
N SER A 482 -5.67 11.16 1.90
CA SER A 482 -4.67 12.13 1.45
C SER A 482 -4.34 13.21 2.49
N SER A 483 -5.15 13.33 3.56
CA SER A 483 -4.94 14.29 4.66
C SER A 483 -3.64 14.01 5.43
N VAL A 484 -3.21 12.74 5.45
CA VAL A 484 -2.11 12.24 6.26
C VAL A 484 -0.74 12.42 5.55
N SER A 485 -0.67 12.52 4.22
CA SER A 485 0.57 12.44 3.43
C SER A 485 1.71 13.36 3.86
N TYR A 486 1.39 14.61 4.22
CA TYR A 486 2.39 15.64 4.57
C TYR A 486 2.40 15.98 6.07
N CYS A 487 1.86 15.09 6.91
CA CYS A 487 1.61 15.34 8.33
C CYS A 487 2.84 15.83 9.13
N HIS A 488 2.59 16.72 10.08
CA HIS A 488 3.48 17.12 11.15
C HIS A 488 2.63 17.39 12.39
N GLN A 489 2.92 16.72 13.50
CA GLN A 489 2.19 16.88 14.76
C GLN A 489 3.15 16.78 15.95
N ASN A 490 2.84 17.54 16.99
CA ASN A 490 3.45 17.38 18.30
C ASN A 490 2.73 16.24 19.05
N ILE A 491 3.46 15.21 19.49
CA ILE A 491 2.84 14.03 20.12
C ILE A 491 2.09 14.40 21.41
N PRO A 492 2.69 15.14 22.38
CA PRO A 492 1.97 15.58 23.57
C PRO A 492 0.68 16.36 23.28
N GLN A 493 0.71 17.27 22.30
CA GLN A 493 -0.48 18.02 21.89
C GLN A 493 -1.56 17.11 21.31
N LEU A 494 -1.19 16.10 20.51
CA LEU A 494 -2.12 15.11 19.97
C LEU A 494 -2.73 14.26 21.10
N HIS A 495 -1.95 13.84 22.08
CA HIS A 495 -2.45 13.13 23.26
C HIS A 495 -3.45 13.98 24.06
N ALA A 496 -3.14 15.26 24.27
CA ALA A 496 -4.06 16.19 24.94
C ALA A 496 -5.38 16.34 24.17
N GLN A 497 -5.32 16.54 22.85
CA GLN A 497 -6.52 16.61 22.00
C GLN A 497 -7.35 15.33 22.07
N TYR A 498 -6.70 14.16 22.03
CA TYR A 498 -7.38 12.87 22.16
C TYR A 498 -8.10 12.77 23.52
N VAL A 499 -7.42 13.10 24.62
CA VAL A 499 -8.03 13.10 25.97
C VAL A 499 -9.19 14.09 26.07
N ASP A 500 -9.07 15.30 25.52
CA ASP A 500 -10.15 16.30 25.52
C ASP A 500 -11.39 15.82 24.75
N ILE A 501 -11.18 15.11 23.63
CA ILE A 501 -12.26 14.45 22.89
C ILE A 501 -12.91 13.38 23.76
N LEU A 502 -12.13 12.57 24.49
CA LEU A 502 -12.67 11.59 25.41
C LEU A 502 -13.45 12.24 26.56
N LYS A 503 -12.96 13.32 27.17
CA LYS A 503 -13.67 14.05 28.24
C LYS A 503 -15.05 14.51 27.79
N SER A 504 -15.12 15.04 26.58
CA SER A 504 -16.38 15.49 25.98
C SER A 504 -17.30 14.35 25.53
N LEU A 505 -16.85 13.09 25.59
CA LEU A 505 -17.65 11.89 25.34
C LEU A 505 -18.04 11.15 26.62
N CYS A 506 -17.09 10.90 27.52
CA CYS A 506 -17.28 10.23 28.79
C CYS A 506 -16.13 10.59 29.74
N ALA A 507 -16.42 11.39 30.76
CA ALA A 507 -15.42 11.86 31.73
C ALA A 507 -14.72 10.71 32.47
N ASP A 508 -15.46 9.66 32.84
CA ASP A 508 -14.93 8.51 33.57
C ASP A 508 -13.86 7.74 32.76
N VAL A 509 -14.13 7.52 31.48
CA VAL A 509 -13.15 6.94 30.55
C VAL A 509 -11.94 7.85 30.39
N ALA A 510 -12.17 9.17 30.25
CA ALA A 510 -11.08 10.13 30.09
C ALA A 510 -10.15 10.19 31.31
N ASN A 511 -10.69 10.18 32.52
CA ASN A 511 -9.91 10.14 33.77
C ASN A 511 -8.97 8.93 33.82
N THR A 512 -9.41 7.79 33.28
CA THR A 512 -8.58 6.59 33.17
C THR A 512 -7.38 6.84 32.23
N TYR A 513 -7.60 7.54 31.10
CA TYR A 513 -6.53 7.88 30.15
C TYR A 513 -5.60 9.01 30.63
N GLU A 514 -6.09 9.98 31.40
CA GLU A 514 -5.26 11.08 31.93
C GLU A 514 -4.07 10.57 32.73
N SER A 515 -4.25 9.49 33.49
CA SER A 515 -3.18 8.84 34.25
C SER A 515 -2.06 8.24 33.39
N CYS A 516 -2.33 7.99 32.10
CA CYS A 516 -1.44 7.30 31.17
C CYS A 516 -0.71 8.26 30.21
N VAL A 517 -1.17 9.51 30.11
CA VAL A 517 -0.54 10.52 29.26
C VAL A 517 0.56 11.20 30.08
N PRO A 518 1.84 11.12 29.66
CA PRO A 518 2.89 11.83 30.38
C PRO A 518 2.61 13.34 30.36
N SER A 519 2.82 13.99 31.50
CA SER A 519 2.89 15.45 31.59
C SER A 519 3.87 15.98 30.53
N LEU A 520 3.52 17.10 29.85
CA LEU A 520 4.29 17.66 28.73
C LEU A 520 5.81 17.51 28.99
N PRO A 521 6.54 16.68 28.22
CA PRO A 521 7.96 16.52 28.44
C PRO A 521 8.71 17.79 28.03
N ASP A 522 9.86 18.04 28.67
CA ASP A 522 10.84 19.07 28.27
C ASP A 522 11.39 18.85 26.85
N SER A 523 11.22 17.64 26.28
CA SER A 523 11.65 17.30 24.93
C SER A 523 10.49 17.24 23.95
N ILE A 524 10.49 18.14 22.97
CA ILE A 524 9.48 18.27 21.93
C ILE A 524 9.66 17.13 20.90
N ILE A 525 8.92 16.03 21.06
CA ILE A 525 8.91 14.92 20.09
C ILE A 525 7.87 15.19 19.01
N HIS A 526 8.34 15.37 17.78
CA HIS A 526 7.49 15.56 16.60
C HIS A 526 7.35 14.26 15.80
N PHE A 527 6.11 13.96 15.46
CA PHE A 527 5.70 12.84 14.62
C PHE A 527 5.23 13.36 13.26
N GLY A 528 5.56 12.64 12.18
CA GLY A 528 5.04 12.93 10.85
C GLY A 528 6.06 12.64 9.75
N SER A 529 5.87 13.29 8.60
CA SER A 529 6.71 13.10 7.43
C SER A 529 8.17 13.47 7.70
N ARG A 530 9.09 12.55 7.40
CA ARG A 530 10.55 12.77 7.46
C ARG A 530 11.07 13.34 6.14
N LYS A 531 10.40 14.36 5.63
CA LYS A 531 10.73 15.04 4.35
C LYS A 531 10.72 16.56 4.45
N ALA A 532 10.29 17.12 5.59
CA ALA A 532 10.38 18.54 5.89
C ALA A 532 11.71 18.84 6.62
N PRO A 533 12.60 19.68 6.07
CA PRO A 533 13.78 20.16 6.79
C PRO A 533 13.41 21.07 7.97
N LYS A 534 14.34 21.24 8.91
CA LYS A 534 14.20 22.20 10.02
C LYS A 534 14.25 23.65 9.51
N PRO A 535 13.66 24.63 10.22
CA PRO A 535 13.63 26.03 9.80
C PRO A 535 15.00 26.63 9.49
N GLN A 536 16.03 26.26 10.25
CA GLN A 536 17.40 26.71 10.01
C GLN A 536 17.94 26.22 8.65
N VAL A 537 17.72 24.96 8.31
CA VAL A 537 18.15 24.39 7.02
C VAL A 537 17.48 25.12 5.88
N ILE A 538 16.20 25.45 6.02
CA ILE A 538 15.45 26.22 5.01
C ILE A 538 16.04 27.63 4.87
N THR A 539 16.40 28.27 5.99
CA THR A 539 17.09 29.57 5.98
C THR A 539 18.39 29.49 5.16
N GLU A 540 19.20 28.46 5.41
CA GLU A 540 20.48 28.24 4.73
C GLU A 540 20.28 27.96 3.24
N ILE A 541 19.31 27.12 2.86
CA ILE A 541 18.96 26.83 1.46
C ILE A 541 18.61 28.13 0.72
N PHE A 542 17.69 28.94 1.25
CA PHE A 542 17.28 30.17 0.57
C PHE A 542 18.37 31.25 0.57
N ALA A 543 19.27 31.24 1.56
CA ALA A 543 20.45 32.10 1.55
C ALA A 543 21.42 31.72 0.43
N VAL A 544 21.69 30.42 0.22
CA VAL A 544 22.54 29.92 -0.88
C VAL A 544 21.91 30.22 -2.23
N LEU A 545 20.62 29.91 -2.41
CA LEU A 545 19.91 30.19 -3.66
C LEU A 545 19.96 31.68 -4.03
N LYS A 546 19.79 32.58 -3.04
CA LYS A 546 19.88 34.03 -3.26
C LYS A 546 21.32 34.45 -3.54
N PHE A 547 22.29 33.96 -2.77
CA PHE A 547 23.71 34.27 -2.95
C PHE A 547 24.18 33.95 -4.37
N ASN A 548 23.76 32.81 -4.91
CA ASN A 548 24.13 32.36 -6.26
C ASN A 548 23.66 33.30 -7.38
N ILE A 549 22.65 34.15 -7.14
CA ILE A 549 22.24 35.19 -8.09
C ILE A 549 23.32 36.28 -8.18
N PHE A 550 23.88 36.68 -7.04
CA PHE A 550 24.80 37.81 -6.92
C PHE A 550 26.28 37.42 -6.99
N SER A 551 26.62 36.14 -6.84
CA SER A 551 27.99 35.65 -6.91
C SER A 551 28.51 35.47 -8.33
N GLN A 552 27.65 35.62 -9.34
CA GLN A 552 28.04 35.51 -10.74
C GLN A 552 28.82 36.76 -11.19
N ALA A 553 29.61 36.61 -12.24
CA ALA A 553 30.25 37.76 -12.87
C ALA A 553 29.18 38.71 -13.43
N GLU A 554 29.39 40.03 -13.31
CA GLU A 554 28.40 41.05 -13.72
C GLU A 554 28.04 40.96 -15.22
N ASP A 555 28.96 40.46 -16.05
CA ASP A 555 28.78 40.26 -17.48
C ASP A 555 28.11 38.91 -17.83
N ASP A 556 28.03 37.96 -16.90
CA ASP A 556 27.36 36.67 -17.10
C ASP A 556 25.86 36.75 -16.79
N LEU A 557 25.16 37.53 -17.61
CA LEU A 557 23.72 37.74 -17.49
C LEU A 557 22.91 36.44 -17.62
N ILE A 558 23.42 35.44 -18.36
CA ILE A 558 22.75 34.14 -18.53
C ILE A 558 22.79 33.35 -17.23
N ALA A 559 23.93 33.29 -16.54
CA ALA A 559 24.02 32.65 -15.24
C ALA A 559 23.13 33.33 -14.20
N ILE A 560 23.11 34.67 -14.17
CA ILE A 560 22.22 35.45 -13.30
C ILE A 560 20.74 35.12 -13.60
N TYR A 561 20.35 35.08 -14.88
CA TYR A 561 19.01 34.69 -15.31
C TYR A 561 18.64 33.29 -14.80
N ASN A 562 19.52 32.31 -14.98
CA ASN A 562 19.28 30.94 -14.55
C ASN A 562 19.10 30.84 -13.03
N HIS A 563 20.00 31.43 -12.24
CA HIS A 563 19.90 31.39 -10.78
C HIS A 563 18.68 32.14 -10.24
N TYR A 564 18.28 33.27 -10.84
CA TYR A 564 17.07 33.97 -10.41
C TYR A 564 15.80 33.16 -10.74
N ASN A 565 15.73 32.51 -11.90
CA ASN A 565 14.64 31.59 -12.24
C ASN A 565 14.50 30.44 -11.21
N ILE A 566 15.62 29.85 -10.81
CA ILE A 566 15.66 28.75 -9.82
C ILE A 566 15.22 29.25 -8.44
N TRP A 567 15.73 30.38 -7.98
CA TRP A 567 15.32 30.99 -6.72
C TRP A 567 13.81 31.31 -6.71
N MET A 568 13.29 31.87 -7.81
CA MET A 568 11.88 32.18 -7.97
C MET A 568 11.03 30.90 -7.93
N TRP A 569 11.51 29.82 -8.56
CA TRP A 569 10.82 28.54 -8.54
C TRP A 569 10.69 27.97 -7.13
N HIS A 570 11.80 27.88 -6.38
CA HIS A 570 11.79 27.42 -4.98
C HIS A 570 10.89 28.30 -4.09
N THR A 571 10.92 29.62 -4.30
CA THR A 571 10.08 30.58 -3.58
C THR A 571 8.60 30.34 -3.88
N LEU A 572 8.22 30.21 -5.14
CA LEU A 572 6.83 29.92 -5.53
C LEU A 572 6.36 28.59 -4.96
N LEU A 573 7.15 27.52 -5.06
CA LEU A 573 6.78 26.20 -4.52
C LEU A 573 6.51 26.25 -3.02
N LEU A 574 7.37 26.89 -2.24
CA LEU A 574 7.23 26.97 -0.79
C LEU A 574 5.98 27.77 -0.37
N PHE A 575 5.79 28.95 -0.95
CA PHE A 575 4.72 29.86 -0.56
C PHE A 575 3.36 29.52 -1.19
N THR A 576 3.30 28.63 -2.18
CA THR A 576 2.02 28.15 -2.77
C THR A 576 1.67 26.72 -2.35
N ALA A 577 2.60 25.98 -1.73
CA ALA A 577 2.50 24.54 -1.46
C ALA A 577 2.16 23.69 -2.70
N ALA A 578 2.46 24.23 -3.89
CA ALA A 578 2.26 23.54 -5.16
C ALA A 578 3.28 22.42 -5.37
N ARG A 579 2.98 21.55 -6.34
CA ARG A 579 3.88 20.45 -6.70
C ARG A 579 5.00 20.96 -7.60
N PRO A 580 6.23 20.44 -7.44
CA PRO A 580 7.31 20.61 -8.39
C PRO A 580 7.01 19.71 -9.59
N VAL A 581 6.22 20.19 -10.53
CA VAL A 581 5.96 19.53 -11.81
C VAL A 581 6.66 20.29 -12.93
N ALA A 582 6.82 19.66 -14.09
CA ALA A 582 7.30 20.34 -15.27
C ALA A 582 6.43 21.57 -15.58
N GLU A 583 7.08 22.65 -15.99
CA GLU A 583 6.47 23.92 -16.38
C GLU A 583 5.77 24.70 -15.26
N PHE A 584 5.81 24.27 -13.99
CA PHE A 584 5.29 25.08 -12.88
C PHE A 584 6.03 26.44 -12.80
N PRO A 585 5.32 27.58 -12.59
CA PRO A 585 3.90 27.78 -12.23
C PRO A 585 2.91 27.84 -13.41
N GLY A 586 3.36 27.49 -14.61
CA GLY A 586 2.63 27.61 -15.86
C GLY A 586 2.88 28.97 -16.50
N PHE A 587 1.87 29.49 -17.21
CA PHE A 587 1.97 30.70 -18.01
C PHE A 587 1.67 31.96 -17.21
N LEU A 588 2.20 33.12 -17.63
CA LEU A 588 1.96 34.40 -16.96
C LEU A 588 0.46 34.76 -16.86
N LYS A 589 -0.35 34.42 -17.87
CA LYS A 589 -1.83 34.58 -17.86
C LYS A 589 -2.55 33.85 -16.71
N ASN A 590 -1.90 32.87 -16.07
CA ASN A 590 -2.48 32.16 -14.93
C ASN A 590 -2.39 32.98 -13.63
N PHE A 591 -1.57 34.03 -13.61
CA PHE A 591 -1.46 34.95 -12.49
C PHE A 591 -2.45 36.11 -12.62
N ASN A 592 -3.18 36.36 -11.54
CA ASN A 592 -3.89 37.61 -11.34
C ASN A 592 -3.28 38.34 -10.14
N LEU A 593 -2.20 39.10 -10.37
CA LEU A 593 -1.47 39.81 -9.31
C LEU A 593 -2.31 40.89 -8.61
N LYS A 594 -3.32 41.45 -9.29
CA LYS A 594 -4.25 42.43 -8.69
C LYS A 594 -5.17 41.77 -7.67
N ARG A 595 -5.67 40.57 -7.99
CA ARG A 595 -6.51 39.77 -7.08
C ARG A 595 -5.70 38.85 -6.17
N GLN A 596 -4.39 38.80 -6.34
CA GLN A 596 -3.46 37.93 -5.62
C GLN A 596 -3.85 36.44 -5.72
N ILE A 597 -4.10 35.96 -6.94
CA ILE A 597 -4.49 34.57 -7.18
C ILE A 597 -3.65 33.99 -8.32
N LEU A 598 -3.26 32.74 -8.18
CA LEU A 598 -2.65 31.90 -9.21
C LEU A 598 -3.60 30.73 -9.53
N MET A 599 -3.85 30.46 -10.81
CA MET A 599 -4.56 29.26 -11.25
C MET A 599 -3.56 28.17 -11.63
N VAL A 600 -3.63 27.01 -10.98
CA VAL A 600 -2.71 25.88 -11.22
C VAL A 600 -3.49 24.66 -11.71
N SER A 601 -3.03 24.06 -12.80
CA SER A 601 -3.56 22.82 -13.38
C SER A 601 -2.59 21.66 -13.17
N ASP A 602 -2.30 21.33 -11.91
CA ASP A 602 -1.36 20.28 -11.51
C ASP A 602 -2.05 18.94 -11.16
N LYS A 603 -3.36 18.81 -11.46
CA LYS A 603 -4.16 17.62 -11.17
C LYS A 603 -5.31 17.43 -12.17
N GLU A 604 -5.56 16.18 -12.58
CA GLU A 604 -6.86 15.75 -13.09
C GLU A 604 -7.73 15.31 -11.90
N VAL A 605 -8.76 16.08 -11.55
CA VAL A 605 -9.66 15.72 -10.46
C VAL A 605 -10.81 14.89 -11.02
N GLY A 606 -10.82 13.58 -10.73
CA GLY A 606 -12.03 12.74 -10.78
C GLY A 606 -12.88 12.89 -12.04
N GLY A 607 -12.29 12.69 -13.23
CA GLY A 607 -13.00 12.74 -14.51
C GLY A 607 -13.30 14.15 -15.04
N ARG A 608 -12.80 15.21 -14.39
CA ARG A 608 -12.79 16.58 -14.93
C ARG A 608 -11.43 16.89 -15.53
N ASN A 609 -11.29 16.64 -16.82
CA ASN A 609 -10.13 17.11 -17.58
C ASN A 609 -10.15 18.65 -17.60
N GLY A 610 -9.14 19.29 -17.00
CA GLY A 610 -8.83 20.71 -17.26
C GLY A 610 -9.36 21.78 -16.29
N PHE A 611 -9.95 21.44 -15.14
CA PHE A 611 -10.26 22.45 -14.10
C PHE A 611 -9.11 22.52 -13.08
N GLY A 612 -8.26 23.53 -13.21
CA GLY A 612 -7.23 23.84 -12.22
C GLY A 612 -7.79 24.34 -10.88
N ARG A 613 -6.95 24.41 -9.85
CA ARG A 613 -7.29 25.03 -8.56
C ARG A 613 -6.82 26.47 -8.47
N LEU A 614 -7.51 27.26 -7.66
CA LEU A 614 -7.10 28.61 -7.31
C LEU A 614 -6.17 28.56 -6.09
N ILE A 615 -5.07 29.30 -6.13
CA ILE A 615 -4.11 29.44 -5.03
C ILE A 615 -3.99 30.94 -4.68
N PRO A 616 -4.33 31.35 -3.45
CA PRO A 616 -4.07 32.70 -2.96
C PRO A 616 -2.57 32.99 -2.88
N LEU A 617 -2.14 34.15 -3.37
CA LEU A 617 -0.76 34.63 -3.34
C LEU A 617 -0.61 35.61 -2.17
N CYS A 618 0.45 35.47 -1.38
CA CYS A 618 0.80 36.47 -0.37
C CYS A 618 1.43 37.72 -0.99
N SER A 619 1.44 38.82 -0.24
CA SER A 619 2.03 40.10 -0.68
C SER A 619 3.50 39.95 -1.10
N PHE A 620 4.29 39.18 -0.36
CA PHE A 620 5.69 38.91 -0.66
C PHE A 620 5.86 38.30 -2.05
N LEU A 621 5.08 37.26 -2.39
CA LEU A 621 5.14 36.65 -3.71
C LEU A 621 4.77 37.65 -4.81
N VAL A 622 3.73 38.46 -4.61
CA VAL A 622 3.30 39.45 -5.59
C VAL A 622 4.38 40.50 -5.84
N GLU A 623 5.10 40.93 -4.81
CA GLU A 623 6.22 41.85 -4.93
C GLU A 623 7.41 41.22 -5.67
N GLU A 624 7.79 39.99 -5.33
CA GLU A 624 8.91 39.31 -5.96
C GLU A 624 8.64 38.98 -7.44
N ILE A 625 7.41 38.58 -7.78
CA ILE A 625 7.00 38.38 -9.19
C ILE A 625 7.13 39.69 -9.98
N LYS A 626 6.70 40.82 -9.42
CA LYS A 626 6.83 42.13 -10.08
C LYS A 626 8.29 42.54 -10.28
N LYS A 627 9.16 42.26 -9.30
CA LYS A 627 10.61 42.52 -9.42
C LYS A 627 11.22 41.65 -10.51
N PHE A 628 10.84 40.38 -10.56
CA PHE A 628 11.34 39.45 -11.56
C PHE A 628 10.88 39.84 -12.97
N LEU A 629 9.63 40.25 -13.17
CA LEU A 629 9.16 40.78 -14.46
C LEU A 629 10.01 41.97 -14.94
N LYS A 630 10.32 42.93 -14.06
CA LYS A 630 11.21 44.05 -14.40
C LYS A 630 12.63 43.59 -14.76
N PHE A 631 13.12 42.57 -14.08
CA PHE A 631 14.41 41.97 -14.41
C PHE A 631 14.38 41.29 -15.79
N LEU A 632 13.29 40.60 -16.16
CA LEU A 632 13.14 40.00 -17.50
C LEU A 632 13.16 41.06 -18.61
N GLU A 633 12.50 42.20 -18.41
CA GLU A 633 12.53 43.35 -19.34
C GLU A 633 13.97 43.88 -19.52
N TYR A 634 14.69 44.06 -18.40
CA TYR A 634 16.10 44.47 -18.41
C TYR A 634 16.98 43.45 -19.14
N PHE A 635 16.90 42.18 -18.75
CA PHE A 635 17.67 41.09 -19.33
C PHE A 635 17.47 41.01 -20.85
N SER A 636 16.20 41.03 -21.32
CA SER A 636 15.88 41.01 -22.74
C SER A 636 16.51 42.17 -23.50
N THR A 637 16.51 43.38 -22.91
CA THR A 637 17.12 44.57 -23.51
C THR A 637 18.63 44.42 -23.65
N GLN A 638 19.32 43.87 -22.65
CA GLN A 638 20.78 43.71 -22.66
C GLN A 638 21.25 42.65 -23.66
N ILE A 639 20.53 41.53 -23.77
CA ILE A 639 20.96 40.41 -24.62
C ILE A 639 20.47 40.53 -26.07
N MET A 640 19.55 41.44 -26.40
CA MET A 640 18.90 41.50 -27.71
C MET A 640 19.90 41.57 -28.89
N MET A 641 21.02 42.28 -28.71
CA MET A 641 22.03 42.45 -29.76
C MET A 641 22.94 41.22 -29.92
N SER A 642 23.21 40.49 -28.83
CA SER A 642 24.12 39.33 -28.82
C SER A 642 23.39 38.00 -29.03
N HIS A 643 22.14 37.89 -28.56
CA HIS A 643 21.31 36.68 -28.57
C HIS A 643 19.85 37.00 -28.95
N PRO A 644 19.57 37.40 -30.20
CA PRO A 644 18.24 37.84 -30.61
C PRO A 644 17.16 36.76 -30.43
N ALA A 645 17.52 35.47 -30.60
CA ALA A 645 16.60 34.35 -30.37
C ALA A 645 16.15 34.24 -28.91
N LEU A 646 17.03 34.54 -27.95
CA LEU A 646 16.71 34.52 -26.52
C LEU A 646 15.88 35.74 -26.10
N SER A 647 16.04 36.88 -26.77
CA SER A 647 15.16 38.04 -26.55
C SER A 647 13.72 37.76 -26.98
N ASP A 648 13.52 37.04 -28.10
CA ASP A 648 12.19 36.59 -28.55
C ASP A 648 11.52 35.64 -27.53
N VAL A 649 12.29 34.78 -26.87
CA VAL A 649 11.80 33.91 -25.78
C VAL A 649 11.14 34.75 -24.67
N ILE A 650 11.77 35.84 -24.23
CA ILE A 650 11.21 36.70 -23.19
C ILE A 650 9.88 37.33 -23.63
N GLN A 651 9.81 37.82 -24.88
CA GLN A 651 8.56 38.34 -25.44
C GLN A 651 7.46 37.26 -25.51
N GLN A 652 7.82 36.02 -25.81
CA GLN A 652 6.90 34.89 -25.80
C GLN A 652 6.41 34.54 -24.38
N ILE A 653 7.25 34.66 -23.35
CA ILE A 653 6.84 34.49 -21.95
C ILE A 653 5.83 35.58 -21.55
N GLU A 654 6.10 36.84 -21.85
CA GLU A 654 5.20 37.97 -21.58
C GLU A 654 3.85 37.81 -22.31
N ALA A 655 3.89 37.35 -23.57
CA ALA A 655 2.70 37.01 -24.35
C ALA A 655 2.01 35.72 -23.89
N SER A 656 2.49 35.05 -22.84
CA SER A 656 1.96 33.79 -22.31
C SER A 656 1.91 32.64 -23.34
N LYS A 657 2.89 32.60 -24.25
CA LYS A 657 3.13 31.52 -25.20
C LYS A 657 4.10 30.48 -24.67
N LEU A 658 4.99 30.87 -23.76
CA LEU A 658 5.91 29.99 -23.04
C LEU A 658 5.62 30.02 -21.52
N PRO A 659 5.98 28.95 -20.79
CA PRO A 659 5.97 28.94 -19.33
C PRO A 659 6.75 30.09 -18.70
N PHE A 660 6.30 30.55 -17.53
CA PHE A 660 6.83 31.75 -16.86
C PHE A 660 8.31 31.60 -16.44
N LEU A 661 8.71 30.38 -16.07
CA LEU A 661 10.07 30.11 -15.59
C LEU A 661 10.78 29.10 -16.50
N GLY A 662 12.06 29.38 -16.77
CA GLY A 662 12.92 28.54 -17.58
C GLY A 662 14.38 28.87 -17.38
N ILE A 663 15.24 28.03 -17.95
CA ILE A 663 16.70 28.19 -17.94
C ILE A 663 17.22 28.22 -19.37
N ILE A 664 18.37 28.84 -19.55
CA ILE A 664 19.13 28.86 -20.79
C ILE A 664 20.34 27.94 -20.61
N GLN A 665 20.44 26.91 -21.45
CA GLN A 665 21.55 25.98 -21.45
C GLN A 665 21.92 25.65 -22.89
N ASN A 666 23.20 25.78 -23.24
CA ASN A 666 23.70 25.60 -24.61
C ASN A 666 22.95 26.48 -25.63
N ASP A 667 22.73 27.76 -25.29
CA ASP A 667 21.98 28.75 -26.08
C ASP A 667 20.51 28.39 -26.39
N GLU A 668 19.96 27.38 -25.73
CA GLU A 668 18.56 27.00 -25.83
C GLU A 668 17.81 27.28 -24.52
N TRP A 669 16.62 27.83 -24.64
CA TRP A 669 15.70 27.98 -23.51
C TRP A 669 14.92 26.70 -23.27
N LYS A 670 14.85 26.28 -22.01
CA LYS A 670 14.09 25.10 -21.57
C LYS A 670 13.22 25.45 -20.37
N PRO A 671 11.97 24.96 -20.31
CA PRO A 671 11.12 25.18 -19.15
C PRO A 671 11.70 24.46 -17.93
N LEU A 672 11.44 25.03 -16.76
CA LEU A 672 11.84 24.42 -15.50
C LEU A 672 11.05 23.13 -15.22
N SER A 673 11.76 22.13 -14.72
CA SER A 673 11.26 20.79 -14.34
C SER A 673 12.14 20.20 -13.24
N PRO A 674 11.63 19.27 -12.40
CA PRO A 674 12.38 18.79 -11.23
C PRO A 674 13.76 18.23 -11.59
N SER A 675 13.85 17.52 -12.72
CA SER A 675 15.10 17.03 -13.27
C SER A 675 16.06 18.18 -13.62
N THR A 676 15.58 19.23 -14.28
CA THR A 676 16.44 20.36 -14.67
C THR A 676 16.96 21.16 -13.49
N VAL A 677 16.20 21.32 -12.39
CA VAL A 677 16.71 22.05 -11.20
C VAL A 677 17.66 21.23 -10.37
N LYS A 678 17.45 19.92 -10.32
CA LYS A 678 18.32 19.02 -9.54
C LYS A 678 19.79 19.18 -9.92
N ASP A 679 20.08 19.42 -11.19
CA ASP A 679 21.44 19.54 -11.72
C ASP A 679 22.15 20.85 -11.33
N PHE A 680 21.42 21.88 -10.91
CA PHE A 680 22.02 23.18 -10.56
C PHE A 680 22.56 23.26 -9.13
N HIS A 681 21.97 22.51 -8.20
CA HIS A 681 22.29 22.61 -6.77
C HIS A 681 22.40 21.25 -6.06
N PRO A 682 23.27 20.34 -6.54
CA PRO A 682 23.47 19.03 -5.89
C PRO A 682 23.93 19.16 -4.42
N GLU A 683 24.62 20.25 -4.07
CA GLU A 683 25.11 20.54 -2.72
C GLU A 683 24.00 20.70 -1.67
N LEU A 684 22.77 21.00 -2.09
CA LEU A 684 21.64 21.17 -1.16
C LEU A 684 21.15 19.83 -0.60
N GLY A 685 21.50 18.69 -1.21
CA GLY A 685 21.20 17.35 -0.67
C GLY A 685 19.70 17.06 -0.49
N LEU A 686 18.82 17.78 -1.17
CA LEU A 686 17.37 17.62 -1.11
C LEU A 686 16.90 16.71 -2.25
N ASP A 687 17.23 15.43 -2.16
CA ASP A 687 16.89 14.44 -3.19
C ASP A 687 15.37 14.27 -3.42
N HIS A 688 14.53 14.76 -2.51
CA HIS A 688 13.08 14.64 -2.60
C HIS A 688 12.43 15.94 -3.10
N GLU A 689 11.90 15.93 -4.32
CA GLU A 689 11.35 17.10 -5.01
C GLU A 689 10.27 17.83 -4.19
N ASN A 690 9.37 17.08 -3.54
CA ASN A 690 8.22 17.60 -2.78
C ASN A 690 8.53 18.18 -1.37
N TRP A 691 9.79 18.40 -1.00
CA TRP A 691 10.13 18.86 0.36
C TRP A 691 9.45 20.21 0.73
N HIS A 692 9.27 21.12 -0.25
CA HIS A 692 8.56 22.39 -0.07
C HIS A 692 7.15 22.20 0.50
N ARG A 693 6.43 21.21 -0.02
CA ARG A 693 5.04 20.90 0.33
C ARG A 693 4.95 20.30 1.73
N HIS A 694 5.91 19.45 2.11
CA HIS A 694 6.04 18.97 3.49
C HIS A 694 6.33 20.12 4.47
N THR A 695 7.23 21.03 4.10
CA THR A 695 7.57 22.21 4.90
C THR A 695 6.37 23.13 5.08
N ALA A 696 5.68 23.45 3.98
CA ALA A 696 4.48 24.30 4.01
C ALA A 696 3.37 23.66 4.85
N ARG A 697 3.12 22.35 4.70
CA ARG A 697 2.14 21.64 5.53
C ARG A 697 2.48 21.75 7.01
N ALA A 698 3.74 21.47 7.36
CA ALA A 698 4.18 21.50 8.75
C ALA A 698 4.06 22.91 9.36
N PHE A 699 4.34 23.94 8.57
CA PHE A 699 4.18 25.32 9.00
C PHE A 699 2.71 25.72 9.22
N LEU A 700 1.79 25.20 8.38
CA LEU A 700 0.36 25.48 8.45
C LEU A 700 -0.37 24.70 9.55
N THR A 701 0.18 23.59 10.03
CA THR A 701 -0.40 22.81 11.13
C THR A 701 -0.71 23.72 12.33
N HIS A 702 -1.93 23.65 12.85
CA HIS A 702 -2.46 24.46 13.97
C HIS A 702 -2.58 25.98 13.70
N LYS A 703 -2.29 26.46 12.49
CA LYS A 703 -2.51 27.86 12.11
C LYS A 703 -3.74 28.07 11.23
N PHE A 704 -4.18 27.02 10.54
CA PHE A 704 -5.38 27.01 9.69
C PHE A 704 -6.20 25.74 9.91
N SER A 705 -7.48 25.79 9.50
CA SER A 705 -8.33 24.60 9.57
C SER A 705 -7.95 23.60 8.49
N GLU A 706 -8.22 22.33 8.79
CA GLU A 706 -7.87 21.23 7.89
C GLU A 706 -8.51 21.37 6.50
N PRO A 707 -9.81 21.74 6.34
CA PRO A 707 -10.40 21.96 5.01
C PRO A 707 -9.65 22.98 4.15
N GLU A 708 -9.21 24.10 4.74
CA GLU A 708 -8.48 25.15 4.00
C GLU A 708 -7.10 24.67 3.55
N ILE A 709 -6.42 23.88 4.38
CA ILE A 709 -5.13 23.29 4.01
C ILE A 709 -5.32 22.23 2.92
N LEU A 710 -6.36 21.39 3.00
CA LEU A 710 -6.68 20.44 1.94
C LEU A 710 -6.98 21.16 0.61
N ALA A 711 -7.65 22.32 0.65
CA ALA A 711 -7.90 23.14 -0.53
C ALA A 711 -6.63 23.67 -1.19
N LEU A 712 -5.72 24.24 -0.39
CA LEU A 712 -4.42 24.68 -0.88
C LEU A 712 -3.64 23.54 -1.54
N PHE A 713 -3.76 22.33 -0.98
CA PHE A 713 -3.06 21.14 -1.44
C PHE A 713 -3.79 20.41 -2.58
N GLY A 714 -5.01 20.80 -2.96
CA GLY A 714 -5.83 20.09 -3.95
C GLY A 714 -6.27 18.69 -3.49
N HIS A 715 -6.37 18.48 -2.18
CA HIS A 715 -6.73 17.23 -1.50
C HIS A 715 -8.17 17.23 -0.97
N GLU A 716 -9.00 18.15 -1.46
CA GLU A 716 -10.42 18.23 -1.15
C GLU A 716 -11.17 17.00 -1.66
N LEU A 717 -12.28 16.71 -0.98
CA LEU A 717 -13.23 15.70 -1.43
C LEU A 717 -14.06 16.24 -2.59
N MET A 718 -14.60 15.34 -3.39
CA MET A 718 -15.41 15.69 -4.56
C MET A 718 -16.54 16.64 -4.16
N GLN A 719 -16.73 17.73 -4.92
CA GLN A 719 -17.74 18.78 -4.69
C GLN A 719 -17.54 19.67 -3.46
N GLN A 720 -16.50 19.42 -2.65
CA GLN A 720 -16.10 20.28 -1.54
C GLN A 720 -14.99 21.26 -1.93
N GLU A 721 -14.61 21.29 -3.21
CA GLU A 721 -13.53 22.16 -3.68
C GLU A 721 -13.84 23.64 -3.42
N ALA A 722 -12.83 24.43 -3.09
CA ALA A 722 -12.98 25.87 -2.93
C ALA A 722 -13.62 26.48 -4.18
N ALA A 723 -14.66 27.31 -3.98
CA ALA A 723 -15.52 27.88 -5.02
C ALA A 723 -16.50 26.91 -5.72
N HIS A 724 -16.58 25.64 -5.32
CA HIS A 724 -17.63 24.75 -5.78
C HIS A 724 -18.99 25.14 -5.17
N PRO A 725 -20.11 25.09 -5.92
CA PRO A 725 -21.43 25.51 -5.40
C PRO A 725 -21.93 24.74 -4.18
N PHE A 726 -21.44 23.51 -4.00
CA PHE A 726 -21.78 22.64 -2.86
C PHE A 726 -20.70 22.62 -1.76
N SER A 727 -19.64 23.43 -1.91
CA SER A 727 -18.63 23.58 -0.87
C SER A 727 -19.09 24.56 0.19
N SER A 728 -18.83 24.23 1.46
CA SER A 728 -18.98 25.15 2.58
C SER A 728 -17.78 26.10 2.73
N LEU A 729 -16.69 25.89 1.98
CA LEU A 729 -15.49 26.71 2.02
C LEU A 729 -15.64 27.92 1.08
N SER A 730 -15.88 29.10 1.67
CA SER A 730 -15.99 30.34 0.89
C SER A 730 -14.62 30.80 0.37
N LEU A 731 -14.60 31.42 -0.82
CA LEU A 731 -13.39 32.01 -1.40
C LEU A 731 -12.75 33.08 -0.50
N SER A 732 -13.57 33.88 0.20
CA SER A 732 -13.10 34.90 1.15
C SER A 732 -12.47 34.32 2.41
N GLN A 733 -12.92 33.13 2.84
CA GLN A 733 -12.28 32.42 3.94
C GLN A 733 -10.95 31.84 3.47
N PHE A 734 -10.96 31.17 2.31
CA PHE A 734 -9.77 30.57 1.73
C PHE A 734 -8.67 31.59 1.41
N SER A 735 -9.02 32.79 0.93
CA SER A 735 -8.03 33.83 0.61
C SER A 735 -7.17 34.28 1.79
N LYS A 736 -7.67 34.14 3.03
CA LYS A 736 -6.92 34.49 4.25
C LYS A 736 -5.67 33.62 4.44
N ILE A 737 -5.58 32.47 3.76
CA ILE A 737 -4.39 31.62 3.84
C ILE A 737 -3.12 32.35 3.39
N ALA A 738 -3.26 33.30 2.46
CA ALA A 738 -2.18 34.16 1.99
C ALA A 738 -1.51 34.94 3.15
N ASP A 739 -2.28 35.41 4.13
CA ASP A 739 -1.77 36.20 5.26
C ASP A 739 -0.86 35.39 6.19
N VAL A 740 -1.09 34.09 6.34
CA VAL A 740 -0.20 33.21 7.12
C VAL A 740 0.95 32.71 6.27
N LEU A 741 0.74 32.46 4.98
CA LEU A 741 1.84 32.13 4.07
C LEU A 741 2.87 33.27 4.01
N GLU A 742 2.45 34.53 4.07
CA GLU A 742 3.34 35.70 4.23
C GLU A 742 4.31 35.53 5.42
N GLN A 743 3.83 34.98 6.54
CA GLN A 743 4.65 34.80 7.75
C GLN A 743 5.81 33.80 7.55
N MET A 744 5.77 32.95 6.51
CA MET A 744 6.88 32.06 6.17
C MET A 744 8.15 32.85 5.85
N LYS A 745 8.01 34.05 5.28
CA LYS A 745 9.12 34.99 5.01
C LYS A 745 9.92 35.25 6.29
N THR A 746 9.23 35.67 7.36
CA THR A 746 9.87 35.98 8.64
C THR A 746 10.34 34.71 9.36
N TYR A 747 9.52 33.65 9.35
CA TYR A 747 9.82 32.41 10.06
C TYR A 747 11.06 31.69 9.52
N PHE A 748 11.21 31.63 8.18
CA PHE A 748 12.37 31.04 7.51
C PHE A 748 13.44 32.06 7.12
N LYS A 749 13.27 33.33 7.54
CA LYS A 749 14.20 34.44 7.24
C LYS A 749 14.51 34.59 5.74
N ILE A 750 13.52 34.33 4.89
CA ILE A 750 13.65 34.47 3.44
C ILE A 750 13.58 35.95 3.09
N THR A 751 14.60 36.46 2.41
CA THR A 751 14.65 37.85 1.94
C THR A 751 14.43 37.89 0.44
N GLY A 752 13.72 38.92 -0.03
CA GLY A 752 13.47 39.13 -1.46
C GLY A 752 14.73 39.52 -2.21
N VAL A 753 14.71 39.45 -3.54
CA VAL A 753 15.87 39.82 -4.37
C VAL A 753 15.93 41.33 -4.56
N GLU A 754 17.11 41.91 -4.34
CA GLU A 754 17.41 43.32 -4.58
C GLU A 754 17.63 43.56 -6.09
N ALA A 755 16.56 43.46 -6.89
CA ALA A 755 16.63 43.54 -8.36
C ALA A 755 17.36 44.81 -8.87
N HIS A 756 17.24 45.94 -8.15
CA HIS A 756 17.94 47.18 -8.48
C HIS A 756 19.47 47.07 -8.46
N VAL A 757 20.06 46.09 -7.78
CA VAL A 757 21.51 45.84 -7.76
C VAL A 757 21.96 45.15 -9.05
N ILE A 758 21.07 44.37 -9.68
CA ILE A 758 21.35 43.57 -10.87
C ILE A 758 20.97 44.34 -12.16
N THR A 759 20.04 45.28 -12.06
CA THR A 759 19.57 46.10 -13.19
C THR A 759 20.21 47.48 -13.26
N GLN A 760 21.32 47.70 -12.55
CA GLN A 760 22.18 48.88 -12.67
C GLN A 760 23.14 48.70 -13.85
#